data_AF-A0A063C1S1-F1
#
_entry.id   AF-A0A063C1S1-F1
#
_cell.length_a   1.000
_cell.length_b   1.000
_cell.length_c   1.000
_cell.angle_alpha   90.00
_cell.angle_beta   90.00
_cell.angle_gamma   90.00
#
_symmetry.space_group_name_H-M   'P 1'
#
loop_
_entity.id
_entity.type
_entity.pdbx_description
1 polymer ?
#
loop_
_entity_poly.entity_id
_entity_poly.type
_entity_poly.pdbx_seq_one_letter_code
_entity_poly.pdbx_strand_id
1 'polypeptide(L)'
;MAPSNQEPVPPPDAGSSSAPDLQILGDEITLQPSGFVEPERGQEGKEEALMHQFASFRTEPLQFLREVSLYVSGQGWRAYDNVVGQPVFYSGFSENMKSMVLSAPLLQKRIAELADNRVNVEVQEGLINQDDREFGVKRAQRRSALENGLQQVAEKMTDDMICKMESKTFIRGAYYMTTQLLTRAYHQGIHVSSEEVLRLRKVADAAAKRKQSIIFLPSHRSHVDYVSLQLICYRLGLTLPIVVAGDNLNFPLVGSFLQHAGAMWIRRSFGDDALYSTLVQSYIDTLLQEGYNFECFIEGGRSRTGKLLPPKFGILSFILDSILSGRVKDAIVCPVSTQYDKVIETEGYVTELLGVPKKKENLADFVSGGSSVLSLKLGRVDVRFHEPWSLRNFVDQQLSRVSSIPPGLDTDRQNPQVKAVREKILRTMGYKVLGDINAVSVVMPTALIGTVLLTLRGRGVGHQELVRRVEWLTARIRAKGGRVAHFGNAPTSDIINRGLEVLGKDLVGVVDGLAEPTFYAVDRFQLSFYRNMTIHLFIYEALVSAAMYTRVKLGGGSAIQDITYEELKGQVLFLSSLFRGEFIFGSAGLATNLENTLRGLEADQIVRVDRDEKGNITTVGLSAEERKAGRENYDFYCFLIWPFIEASWLAAVSLMGLSPPLGTNGDIWIESAKAQDSAQLLGKTLYHQGDLSYFEAVNKETLKNSYARFQQEHIVHVVKSKDLKIPPRLQLDPEWRPLRDATTGALLAEGKLWDFTEKIASSRREGKNRRDGATVSVRVLRLTDQLGASLYAQATEADKSGKNKVPSRLSQEDQEAHRSELRRKKKRIQKAHL
;
A
#
# COMPACT_ATOMS: atom_id res chain seq x y z
N MET A 1 59.57 -27.43 50.28
CA MET A 1 58.17 -27.27 50.76
C MET A 1 57.69 -25.91 50.30
N ALA A 2 56.95 -25.85 49.21
CA ALA A 2 56.44 -24.60 48.65
C ALA A 2 54.90 -24.63 48.76
N PRO A 3 54.27 -23.70 49.49
CA PRO A 3 52.84 -23.73 49.76
C PRO A 3 52.02 -23.01 48.68
N SER A 4 50.80 -23.48 48.58
CA SER A 4 49.68 -23.12 47.70
C SER A 4 49.27 -21.65 47.74
N ASN A 5 49.14 -21.03 46.57
CA ASN A 5 48.40 -19.78 46.36
C ASN A 5 46.88 -20.04 46.43
N GLN A 6 46.20 -19.39 47.35
CA GLN A 6 44.76 -19.14 47.30
C GLN A 6 44.54 -17.72 46.76
N GLU A 7 43.75 -17.58 45.70
CA GLU A 7 43.13 -16.32 45.27
C GLU A 7 41.60 -16.39 45.46
N PRO A 8 40.93 -15.24 45.70
CA PRO A 8 39.61 -15.18 46.30
C PRO A 8 38.43 -15.30 45.31
N VAL A 9 37.32 -15.80 45.84
CA VAL A 9 36.01 -15.99 45.17
C VAL A 9 35.31 -14.63 44.89
N PRO A 10 34.80 -14.37 43.66
CA PRO A 10 33.86 -13.28 43.38
C PRO A 10 32.39 -13.70 43.59
N PRO A 11 31.46 -12.74 43.78
CA PRO A 11 30.08 -12.99 44.26
C PRO A 11 29.17 -13.63 43.20
N PRO A 12 28.01 -14.19 43.58
CA PRO A 12 27.16 -14.95 42.68
C PRO A 12 26.37 -14.03 41.74
N ASP A 13 26.54 -14.19 40.43
CA ASP A 13 25.69 -13.54 39.44
C ASP A 13 24.29 -14.17 39.43
N ALA A 14 23.30 -13.29 39.60
CA ALA A 14 21.89 -13.60 39.54
C ALA A 14 21.44 -13.80 38.08
N GLY A 15 21.02 -15.03 37.77
CA GLY A 15 19.97 -15.41 36.83
C GLY A 15 19.87 -14.70 35.47
N SER A 16 20.22 -15.43 34.40
CA SER A 16 19.63 -15.20 33.07
C SER A 16 18.83 -16.43 32.63
N SER A 17 17.51 -16.26 32.63
CA SER A 17 16.50 -17.14 32.06
C SER A 17 16.50 -17.06 30.51
N SER A 18 17.42 -17.75 29.83
CA SER A 18 17.34 -17.86 28.37
C SER A 18 16.29 -18.90 27.96
N ALA A 19 15.39 -18.50 27.06
CA ALA A 19 14.39 -19.39 26.48
C ALA A 19 15.05 -20.30 25.41
N PRO A 20 14.62 -21.56 25.29
CA PRO A 20 15.21 -22.51 24.36
C PRO A 20 14.81 -22.27 22.89
N ASP A 21 15.67 -22.72 21.96
CA ASP A 21 15.44 -22.67 20.51
C ASP A 21 14.28 -23.57 20.08
N LEU A 22 13.56 -23.14 19.04
CA LEU A 22 12.46 -23.86 18.39
C LEU A 22 12.90 -24.44 17.06
N GLN A 23 12.53 -25.69 16.81
CA GLN A 23 12.62 -26.34 15.51
C GLN A 23 11.21 -26.72 15.06
N ILE A 24 10.74 -26.18 13.92
CA ILE A 24 9.44 -26.56 13.34
C ILE A 24 9.63 -27.73 12.36
N LEU A 25 9.95 -28.92 12.86
CA LEU A 25 9.98 -30.15 12.07
C LEU A 25 8.87 -31.13 12.50
N GLY A 26 7.97 -31.49 11.59
CA GLY A 26 7.01 -32.57 11.79
C GLY A 26 5.74 -32.20 12.59
N ASP A 27 5.26 -33.17 13.39
CA ASP A 27 3.91 -33.18 14.00
C ASP A 27 3.83 -32.52 15.39
N GLU A 28 4.95 -32.04 15.95
CA GLU A 28 5.00 -31.32 17.23
C GLU A 28 5.98 -30.14 17.19
N ILE A 29 5.69 -29.09 17.98
CA ILE A 29 6.64 -28.00 18.27
C ILE A 29 7.33 -28.39 19.60
N THR A 30 8.58 -28.86 19.54
CA THR A 30 9.33 -29.29 20.73
C THR A 30 10.35 -28.24 21.18
N LEU A 31 10.48 -28.06 22.51
CA LEU A 31 11.47 -27.19 23.16
C LEU A 31 12.70 -28.05 23.52
N GLN A 32 13.88 -27.72 23.00
CA GLN A 32 15.13 -28.41 23.38
C GLN A 32 15.69 -27.84 24.70
N PRO A 33 16.10 -28.65 25.69
CA PRO A 33 16.81 -28.15 26.86
C PRO A 33 18.26 -27.76 26.51
N SER A 34 18.72 -26.67 27.12
CA SER A 34 20.00 -26.01 26.88
C SER A 34 21.22 -26.88 27.23
N GLY A 35 22.11 -27.09 26.26
CA GLY A 35 23.46 -27.66 26.43
C GLY A 35 24.47 -26.95 25.50
N PHE A 36 25.36 -26.16 26.10
CA PHE A 36 26.44 -25.29 25.57
C PHE A 36 27.61 -26.12 24.96
N VAL A 37 28.48 -25.70 24.02
CA VAL A 37 29.52 -24.62 23.92
C VAL A 37 29.93 -24.57 22.41
N GLU A 38 30.25 -23.47 21.69
CA GLU A 38 31.27 -22.43 21.92
C GLU A 38 30.87 -21.08 21.26
N PRO A 39 31.20 -19.92 21.88
CA PRO A 39 30.69 -18.62 21.44
C PRO A 39 31.70 -17.86 20.55
N GLU A 40 31.21 -17.17 19.51
CA GLU A 40 31.69 -15.82 19.17
C GLU A 40 30.69 -15.04 18.28
N ARG A 41 30.35 -13.83 18.77
CA ARG A 41 29.77 -12.63 18.11
C ARG A 41 28.36 -12.70 17.47
N GLY A 42 27.39 -12.21 18.24
CA GLY A 42 26.23 -11.45 17.75
C GLY A 42 24.96 -12.27 17.55
N GLN A 43 24.09 -12.29 18.55
CA GLN A 43 22.76 -12.93 18.47
C GLN A 43 21.88 -12.23 17.41
N GLU A 44 21.58 -12.93 16.30
CA GLU A 44 20.50 -12.61 15.36
C GLU A 44 19.51 -13.79 15.32
N GLY A 45 18.20 -13.49 15.37
CA GLY A 45 17.12 -14.48 15.43
C GLY A 45 17.11 -15.43 14.23
N LYS A 46 17.06 -16.74 14.48
CA LYS A 46 17.01 -17.78 13.44
C LYS A 46 15.68 -17.69 12.65
N GLU A 47 15.79 -17.51 11.33
CA GLU A 47 14.67 -17.60 10.38
C GLU A 47 14.52 -19.07 9.95
N GLU A 48 13.33 -19.64 10.10
CA GLU A 48 13.04 -21.01 9.62
C GLU A 48 11.97 -20.99 8.52
N ALA A 49 12.16 -21.83 7.51
CA ALA A 49 11.11 -22.08 6.53
C ALA A 49 9.96 -22.78 7.26
N LEU A 50 8.78 -22.17 7.27
CA LEU A 50 7.60 -22.90 7.74
C LEU A 50 7.41 -24.08 6.80
N MET A 51 7.30 -23.86 5.50
CA MET A 51 6.95 -24.92 4.56
C MET A 51 8.17 -25.65 4.00
N HIS A 52 8.29 -26.95 4.28
CA HIS A 52 9.21 -27.85 3.57
C HIS A 52 8.56 -28.39 2.30
N GLN A 53 9.38 -28.78 1.32
CA GLN A 53 8.90 -29.35 0.05
C GLN A 53 8.10 -30.62 0.32
N PHE A 54 6.90 -30.70 -0.26
CA PHE A 54 6.06 -31.90 -0.23
C PHE A 54 6.59 -32.93 -1.23
N ALA A 55 6.50 -34.21 -0.87
CA ALA A 55 6.77 -35.29 -1.79
C ALA A 55 5.83 -35.20 -3.00
N SER A 56 6.37 -35.24 -4.22
CA SER A 56 5.54 -35.33 -5.43
C SER A 56 5.15 -36.78 -5.67
N PHE A 57 3.89 -37.07 -6.00
CA PHE A 57 3.49 -38.45 -6.35
C PHE A 57 4.35 -39.06 -7.47
N ARG A 58 4.87 -38.22 -8.39
CA ARG A 58 5.73 -38.68 -9.48
C ARG A 58 7.16 -39.00 -9.06
N THR A 59 7.66 -38.42 -7.97
CA THR A 59 9.03 -38.63 -7.49
C THR A 59 9.09 -39.57 -6.29
N GLU A 60 8.14 -39.42 -5.36
CA GLU A 60 8.09 -40.12 -4.06
C GLU A 60 6.64 -40.51 -3.72
N PRO A 61 6.04 -41.48 -4.44
CA PRO A 61 4.62 -41.82 -4.34
C PRO A 61 4.20 -42.30 -2.93
N LEU A 62 5.05 -43.05 -2.24
CA LEU A 62 4.75 -43.57 -0.90
C LEU A 62 4.75 -42.48 0.16
N GLN A 63 5.69 -41.53 0.07
CA GLN A 63 5.76 -40.39 0.99
C GLN A 63 4.61 -39.41 0.74
N PHE A 64 4.26 -39.19 -0.53
CA PHE A 64 3.05 -38.45 -0.91
C PHE A 64 1.78 -39.08 -0.34
N LEU A 65 1.60 -40.41 -0.48
CA LEU A 65 0.44 -41.11 0.07
C LEU A 65 0.39 -41.02 1.61
N ARG A 66 1.54 -41.08 2.28
CA ARG A 66 1.65 -40.87 3.72
C ARG A 66 1.24 -39.45 4.13
N GLU A 67 1.71 -38.43 3.43
CA GLU A 67 1.34 -37.04 3.67
C GLU A 67 -0.16 -36.80 3.45
N VAL A 68 -0.73 -37.31 2.35
CA VAL A 68 -2.18 -37.28 2.11
C VAL A 68 -2.93 -37.95 3.24
N SER A 69 -2.48 -39.13 3.67
CA SER A 69 -3.08 -39.86 4.79
C SER A 69 -3.05 -39.05 6.08
N LEU A 70 -1.97 -38.32 6.39
CA LEU A 70 -1.87 -37.47 7.58
C LEU A 70 -2.85 -36.28 7.55
N TYR A 71 -3.10 -35.69 6.38
CA TYR A 71 -4.11 -34.63 6.21
C TYR A 71 -5.54 -35.16 6.29
N VAL A 72 -5.81 -36.33 5.69
CA VAL A 72 -7.13 -36.97 5.71
C VAL A 72 -7.46 -37.48 7.11
N SER A 73 -6.51 -38.10 7.79
CA SER A 73 -6.66 -38.57 9.18
C SER A 73 -6.65 -37.43 10.20
N GLY A 74 -6.13 -36.25 9.83
CA GLY A 74 -6.08 -35.08 10.69
C GLY A 74 -5.18 -35.28 11.91
N GLN A 75 -3.91 -35.63 11.71
CA GLN A 75 -2.94 -35.77 12.81
C GLN A 75 -2.16 -34.47 13.10
N GLY A 76 -1.86 -34.21 14.37
CA GLY A 76 -1.11 -33.04 14.83
C GLY A 76 -1.84 -31.71 14.58
N TRP A 77 -1.11 -30.68 14.16
CA TRP A 77 -1.69 -29.37 13.80
C TRP A 77 -2.69 -29.45 12.63
N ARG A 78 -2.58 -30.47 11.77
CA ARG A 78 -3.48 -30.67 10.61
C ARG A 78 -4.90 -31.02 11.05
N ALA A 79 -5.08 -31.55 12.26
CA ALA A 79 -6.38 -31.81 12.85
C ALA A 79 -7.17 -30.50 13.03
N TYR A 80 -6.48 -29.42 13.39
CA TYR A 80 -7.12 -28.15 13.71
C TYR A 80 -8.21 -28.28 14.79
N ASP A 81 -7.98 -29.18 15.76
CA ASP A 81 -8.92 -29.47 16.84
C ASP A 81 -8.71 -28.62 18.08
N ASN A 82 -7.45 -28.27 18.37
CA ASN A 82 -7.05 -27.44 19.50
C ASN A 82 -6.48 -26.12 18.99
N VAL A 83 -7.35 -25.12 18.82
CA VAL A 83 -6.98 -23.79 18.31
C VAL A 83 -6.88 -22.77 19.43
N VAL A 84 -5.91 -21.88 19.33
CA VAL A 84 -5.78 -20.70 20.19
C VAL A 84 -6.66 -19.59 19.62
N GLY A 85 -7.76 -19.31 20.33
CA GLY A 85 -8.75 -18.31 19.95
C GLY A 85 -10.18 -18.83 20.12
N GLN A 86 -11.12 -18.16 19.46
CA GLN A 86 -12.53 -18.55 19.50
C GLN A 86 -12.80 -19.78 18.61
N PRO A 87 -13.78 -20.63 18.98
CA PRO A 87 -14.13 -21.81 18.20
C PRO A 87 -14.62 -21.43 16.80
N VAL A 88 -14.11 -22.12 15.79
CA VAL A 88 -14.45 -21.92 14.37
C VAL A 88 -14.56 -23.27 13.67
N PHE A 89 -15.17 -23.32 12.48
CA PHE A 89 -15.37 -24.56 11.71
C PHE A 89 -16.20 -25.61 12.44
N TYR A 90 -17.35 -25.19 12.98
CA TYR A 90 -18.31 -26.09 13.65
C TYR A 90 -19.69 -25.98 13.01
N SER A 91 -20.45 -27.07 13.09
CA SER A 91 -21.81 -27.14 12.53
C SER A 91 -22.73 -26.12 13.20
N GLY A 92 -23.36 -25.26 12.40
CA GLY A 92 -24.25 -24.20 12.88
C GLY A 92 -23.54 -22.88 13.18
N PHE A 93 -22.26 -22.73 12.80
CA PHE A 93 -21.53 -21.47 12.93
C PHE A 93 -22.25 -20.31 12.22
N SER A 94 -22.66 -20.50 10.96
CA SER A 94 -23.27 -19.45 10.15
C SER A 94 -24.62 -19.02 10.72
N GLU A 95 -25.45 -19.96 11.15
CA GLU A 95 -26.75 -19.66 11.77
C GLU A 95 -26.57 -18.94 13.12
N ASN A 96 -25.59 -19.33 13.92
CA ASN A 96 -25.27 -18.63 15.16
C ASN A 96 -24.81 -17.18 14.88
N MET A 97 -23.88 -17.00 13.94
CA MET A 97 -23.40 -15.68 13.54
C MET A 97 -24.55 -14.81 12.99
N LYS A 98 -25.38 -15.36 12.11
CA LYS A 98 -26.55 -14.69 11.54
C LYS A 98 -27.53 -14.27 12.63
N SER A 99 -27.82 -15.16 13.58
CA SER A 99 -28.70 -14.88 14.72
C SER A 99 -28.17 -13.73 15.59
N MET A 100 -26.87 -13.73 15.92
CA MET A 100 -26.24 -12.65 16.70
C MET A 100 -26.27 -11.30 15.96
N VAL A 101 -25.99 -11.29 14.66
CA VAL A 101 -26.02 -10.06 13.86
C VAL A 101 -27.43 -9.51 13.73
N LEU A 102 -28.40 -10.36 13.43
CA LEU A 102 -29.79 -9.95 13.25
C LEU A 102 -30.43 -9.50 14.56
N SER A 103 -30.04 -10.07 15.70
CA SER A 103 -30.51 -9.64 17.02
C SER A 103 -29.75 -8.42 17.59
N ALA A 104 -28.73 -7.92 16.89
CA ALA A 104 -27.94 -6.79 17.37
C ALA A 104 -28.82 -5.54 17.60
N PRO A 105 -28.75 -4.91 18.79
CA PRO A 105 -29.59 -3.75 19.12
C PRO A 105 -29.45 -2.58 18.14
N LEU A 106 -28.23 -2.39 17.61
CA LEU A 106 -27.93 -1.34 16.64
C LEU A 106 -28.71 -1.54 15.33
N LEU A 107 -28.75 -2.78 14.82
CA LEU A 107 -29.46 -3.13 13.60
C LEU A 107 -30.98 -3.07 13.80
N GLN A 108 -31.48 -3.64 14.89
CA GLN A 108 -32.90 -3.62 15.24
C GLN A 108 -33.44 -2.19 15.37
N LYS A 109 -32.71 -1.32 16.07
CA LYS A 109 -33.07 0.09 16.18
C LYS A 109 -33.11 0.78 14.81
N ARG A 110 -32.15 0.48 13.93
CA ARG A 110 -32.11 1.07 12.58
C ARG A 110 -33.28 0.58 11.72
N ILE A 111 -33.64 -0.70 11.80
CA ILE A 111 -34.79 -1.27 11.08
C ILE A 111 -36.07 -0.56 11.53
N ALA A 112 -36.28 -0.41 12.84
CA ALA A 112 -37.39 0.34 13.40
C ALA A 112 -37.43 1.80 12.92
N GLU A 113 -36.29 2.51 12.99
CA GLU A 113 -36.16 3.90 12.52
C GLU A 113 -36.50 4.05 11.03
N LEU A 114 -36.02 3.12 10.17
CA LEU A 114 -36.29 3.16 8.73
C LEU A 114 -37.75 2.85 8.42
N ALA A 115 -38.35 1.89 9.13
CA ALA A 115 -39.77 1.59 9.00
C ALA A 115 -40.62 2.79 9.42
N ASP A 116 -40.32 3.43 10.56
CA ASP A 116 -41.01 4.62 11.04
C ASP A 116 -40.89 5.79 10.05
N ASN A 117 -39.69 6.05 9.54
CA ASN A 117 -39.48 7.09 8.54
C ASN A 117 -40.29 6.82 7.26
N ARG A 118 -40.33 5.56 6.79
CA ARG A 118 -41.10 5.20 5.60
C ARG A 118 -42.61 5.36 5.82
N VAL A 119 -43.13 4.92 6.96
CA VAL A 119 -44.54 5.11 7.33
C VAL A 119 -44.89 6.60 7.38
N ASN A 120 -44.02 7.44 7.96
CA ASN A 120 -44.26 8.87 8.04
C ASN A 120 -44.32 9.52 6.64
N VAL A 121 -43.51 9.06 5.69
CA VAL A 121 -43.59 9.48 4.28
C VAL A 121 -44.91 9.01 3.65
N GLU A 122 -45.34 7.76 3.87
CA GLU A 122 -46.61 7.25 3.33
C GLU A 122 -47.83 8.01 3.89
N VAL A 123 -47.76 8.45 5.15
CA VAL A 123 -48.77 9.33 5.76
C VAL A 123 -48.78 10.71 5.09
N GLN A 124 -47.60 11.29 4.81
CA GLN A 124 -47.49 12.59 4.12
C GLN A 124 -47.95 12.53 2.66
N GLU A 125 -47.74 11.40 1.98
CA GLU A 125 -48.20 11.14 0.61
C GLU A 125 -49.72 10.82 0.54
N GLY A 126 -50.41 10.76 1.68
CA GLY A 126 -51.85 10.47 1.75
C GLY A 126 -52.21 8.99 1.51
N LEU A 127 -51.22 8.10 1.46
CA LEU A 127 -51.43 6.65 1.31
C LEU A 127 -52.05 6.03 2.58
N ILE A 128 -51.82 6.66 3.73
CA ILE A 128 -52.48 6.35 5.00
C ILE A 128 -53.24 7.61 5.43
N ASN A 129 -54.57 7.57 5.33
CA ASN A 129 -55.41 8.71 5.64
C ASN A 129 -55.39 9.01 7.16
N GLN A 130 -54.97 10.23 7.53
CA GLN A 130 -54.91 10.68 8.92
C GLN A 130 -56.30 10.83 9.56
N ASP A 131 -57.33 11.08 8.75
CA ASP A 131 -58.70 11.31 9.20
C ASP A 131 -59.50 10.01 9.43
N ASP A 132 -58.87 8.85 9.22
CA ASP A 132 -59.49 7.55 9.41
C ASP A 132 -59.58 7.18 10.90
N ARG A 133 -60.75 6.67 11.35
CA ARG A 133 -60.95 6.19 12.74
C ARG A 133 -59.97 5.09 13.13
N GLU A 134 -59.47 4.33 12.16
CA GLU A 134 -58.50 3.24 12.36
C GLU A 134 -57.04 3.64 12.08
N PHE A 135 -56.74 4.94 11.94
CA PHE A 135 -55.41 5.44 11.58
C PHE A 135 -54.28 4.83 12.41
N GLY A 136 -54.43 4.78 13.74
CA GLY A 136 -53.42 4.21 14.64
C GLY A 136 -53.15 2.73 14.39
N VAL A 137 -54.19 1.94 14.10
CA VAL A 137 -54.08 0.50 13.83
C VAL A 137 -53.46 0.26 12.45
N LYS A 138 -53.91 0.97 11.42
CA LYS A 138 -53.36 0.89 10.05
C LYS A 138 -51.90 1.29 10.00
N ARG A 139 -51.53 2.35 10.74
CA ARG A 139 -50.14 2.81 10.88
C ARG A 139 -49.28 1.74 11.56
N ALA A 140 -49.74 1.15 12.66
CA ALA A 140 -49.01 0.10 13.38
C ALA A 140 -48.85 -1.19 12.55
N GLN A 141 -49.91 -1.62 11.86
CA GLN A 141 -49.85 -2.78 10.96
C GLN A 141 -48.87 -2.54 9.80
N ARG A 142 -48.91 -1.36 9.19
CA ARG A 142 -47.99 -1.00 8.09
C ARG A 142 -46.54 -0.92 8.56
N ARG A 143 -46.29 -0.33 9.73
CA ARG A 143 -44.98 -0.29 10.39
C ARG A 143 -44.43 -1.70 10.58
N SER A 144 -45.21 -2.60 11.17
CA SER A 144 -44.80 -3.99 11.41
C SER A 144 -44.51 -4.74 10.09
N ALA A 145 -45.33 -4.54 9.05
CA ALA A 145 -45.08 -5.13 7.74
C ALA A 145 -43.77 -4.64 7.11
N LEU A 146 -43.45 -3.34 7.25
CA LEU A 146 -42.19 -2.77 6.78
C LEU A 146 -40.99 -3.26 7.59
N GLU A 147 -41.10 -3.35 8.92
CA GLU A 147 -40.06 -3.94 9.78
C GLU A 147 -39.76 -5.39 9.36
N ASN A 148 -40.80 -6.22 9.15
CA ASN A 148 -40.64 -7.60 8.68
C ASN A 148 -39.98 -7.67 7.30
N GLY A 149 -40.36 -6.79 6.37
CA GLY A 149 -39.73 -6.72 5.04
C GLY A 149 -38.26 -6.32 5.12
N LEU A 150 -37.92 -5.32 5.95
CA LEU A 150 -36.54 -4.89 6.19
C LEU A 150 -35.73 -5.98 6.89
N GLN A 151 -36.34 -6.74 7.80
CA GLN A 151 -35.70 -7.89 8.46
C GLN A 151 -35.34 -8.98 7.45
N GLN A 152 -36.24 -9.32 6.52
CA GLN A 152 -35.94 -10.29 5.45
C GLN A 152 -34.83 -9.80 4.52
N VAL A 153 -34.82 -8.50 4.21
CA VAL A 153 -33.75 -7.89 3.42
C VAL A 153 -32.41 -7.96 4.18
N ALA A 154 -32.41 -7.62 5.47
CA ALA A 154 -31.23 -7.72 6.33
C ALA A 154 -30.73 -9.16 6.46
N GLU A 155 -31.65 -10.13 6.55
CA GLU A 155 -31.34 -11.56 6.59
C GLU A 155 -30.60 -12.01 5.33
N LYS A 156 -31.15 -11.68 4.17
CA LYS A 156 -30.51 -11.98 2.88
C LYS A 156 -29.15 -11.30 2.75
N MET A 157 -29.07 -10.00 3.08
CA MET A 157 -27.80 -9.27 3.06
C MET A 157 -26.77 -9.90 4.01
N THR A 158 -27.20 -10.41 5.16
CA THR A 158 -26.31 -11.08 6.12
C THR A 158 -25.79 -12.39 5.54
N ASP A 159 -26.66 -13.25 4.97
CA ASP A 159 -26.23 -14.53 4.40
C ASP A 159 -25.24 -14.38 3.23
N ASP A 160 -25.45 -13.37 2.39
CA ASP A 160 -24.55 -13.02 1.29
C ASP A 160 -23.19 -12.47 1.78
N MET A 161 -23.15 -11.91 2.99
CA MET A 161 -22.00 -11.15 3.51
C MET A 161 -21.09 -11.96 4.45
N ILE A 162 -21.66 -12.73 5.37
CA ILE A 162 -20.91 -13.38 6.46
C ILE A 162 -20.02 -14.51 5.96
N CYS A 163 -18.97 -14.86 6.72
CA CYS A 163 -18.23 -16.10 6.48
C CYS A 163 -19.03 -17.34 6.93
N LYS A 164 -18.75 -18.50 6.32
CA LYS A 164 -19.49 -19.76 6.51
C LYS A 164 -18.58 -20.89 7.01
N MET A 165 -17.95 -20.69 8.16
CA MET A 165 -17.00 -21.65 8.76
C MET A 165 -17.73 -22.87 9.38
N GLU A 166 -18.29 -23.75 8.55
CA GLU A 166 -19.16 -24.86 8.99
C GLU A 166 -18.41 -26.18 9.23
N SER A 167 -17.30 -26.44 8.53
CA SER A 167 -16.73 -27.79 8.45
C SER A 167 -15.21 -27.81 8.58
N LYS A 168 -14.72 -28.59 9.56
CA LYS A 168 -13.29 -28.90 9.69
C LYS A 168 -12.76 -29.72 8.51
N THR A 169 -13.54 -30.66 7.99
CA THR A 169 -13.13 -31.48 6.85
C THR A 169 -12.88 -30.63 5.61
N PHE A 170 -13.77 -29.64 5.38
CA PHE A 170 -13.59 -28.68 4.29
C PHE A 170 -12.28 -27.91 4.45
N ILE A 171 -12.03 -27.31 5.62
CA ILE A 171 -10.84 -26.47 5.81
C ILE A 171 -9.55 -27.28 5.72
N ARG A 172 -9.52 -28.51 6.26
CA ARG A 172 -8.38 -29.43 6.12
C ARG A 172 -8.04 -29.70 4.65
N GLY A 173 -9.05 -30.00 3.84
CA GLY A 173 -8.89 -30.23 2.40
C GLY A 173 -8.46 -28.97 1.63
N ALA A 174 -9.10 -27.84 1.92
CA ALA A 174 -8.74 -26.54 1.33
C ALA A 174 -7.28 -26.17 1.62
N TYR A 175 -6.84 -26.35 2.86
CA TYR A 175 -5.47 -26.07 3.28
C TYR A 175 -4.47 -27.03 2.66
N TYR A 176 -4.77 -28.34 2.57
CA TYR A 176 -3.93 -29.27 1.83
C TYR A 176 -3.71 -28.81 0.39
N MET A 177 -4.79 -28.51 -0.35
CA MET A 177 -4.72 -28.04 -1.73
C MET A 177 -3.89 -26.75 -1.87
N THR A 178 -4.18 -25.76 -1.03
CA THR A 178 -3.46 -24.47 -1.04
C THR A 178 -1.97 -24.64 -0.73
N THR A 179 -1.65 -25.48 0.26
CA THR A 179 -0.26 -25.79 0.64
C THR A 179 0.50 -26.43 -0.53
N GLN A 180 -0.14 -27.37 -1.24
CA GLN A 180 0.41 -28.03 -2.42
C GLN A 180 0.66 -27.09 -3.60
N LEU A 181 -0.20 -26.08 -3.78
CA LEU A 181 -0.03 -25.05 -4.82
C LEU A 181 1.11 -24.09 -4.45
N LEU A 182 1.11 -23.59 -3.22
CA LEU A 182 2.09 -22.60 -2.77
C LEU A 182 3.51 -23.16 -2.66
N THR A 183 3.69 -24.38 -2.14
CA THR A 183 5.04 -24.99 -2.05
C THR A 183 5.68 -25.23 -3.42
N ARG A 184 4.85 -25.43 -4.46
CA ARG A 184 5.37 -25.61 -5.83
C ARG A 184 5.66 -24.28 -6.52
N ALA A 185 4.77 -23.30 -6.40
CA ALA A 185 4.98 -21.97 -6.96
C ALA A 185 6.15 -21.23 -6.26
N TYR A 186 6.22 -21.33 -4.94
CA TYR A 186 7.27 -20.76 -4.08
C TYR A 186 8.15 -21.86 -3.51
N HIS A 187 9.00 -22.43 -4.37
CA HIS A 187 9.88 -23.57 -4.06
C HIS A 187 10.83 -23.37 -2.86
N GLN A 188 11.06 -22.13 -2.42
CA GLN A 188 11.86 -21.82 -1.22
C GLN A 188 10.99 -21.65 0.04
N GLY A 189 9.66 -21.73 -0.07
CA GLY A 189 8.71 -21.73 1.05
C GLY A 189 8.27 -20.35 1.54
N ILE A 190 7.45 -20.37 2.60
CA ILE A 190 7.03 -19.19 3.36
C ILE A 190 7.87 -19.13 4.64
N HIS A 191 8.53 -18.00 4.87
CA HIS A 191 9.45 -17.76 5.97
C HIS A 191 8.81 -16.77 6.96
N VAL A 192 8.95 -17.07 8.24
CA VAL A 192 8.54 -16.19 9.36
C VAL A 192 9.62 -16.18 10.43
N SER A 193 9.67 -15.14 11.24
CA SER A 193 10.53 -15.12 12.42
C SER A 193 9.95 -15.97 13.55
N SER A 194 10.74 -16.89 14.10
CA SER A 194 10.35 -17.72 15.25
C SER A 194 10.03 -16.90 16.50
N GLU A 195 10.77 -15.81 16.74
CA GLU A 195 10.51 -14.89 17.86
C GLU A 195 9.17 -14.15 17.70
N GLU A 196 8.90 -13.66 16.48
CA GLU A 196 7.66 -12.96 16.17
C GLU A 196 6.45 -13.88 16.29
N VAL A 197 6.59 -15.13 15.86
CA VAL A 197 5.58 -16.20 16.01
C VAL A 197 5.31 -16.50 17.48
N LEU A 198 6.35 -16.67 18.30
CA LEU A 198 6.21 -16.92 19.73
C LEU A 198 5.47 -15.77 20.42
N ARG A 199 5.82 -14.53 20.09
CA ARG A 199 5.14 -13.34 20.59
C ARG A 199 3.68 -13.32 20.15
N LEU A 200 3.40 -13.60 18.88
CA LEU A 200 2.04 -13.64 18.35
C LEU A 200 1.18 -14.70 19.07
N ARG A 201 1.73 -15.89 19.32
CA ARG A 201 1.02 -16.96 20.04
C ARG A 201 0.71 -16.56 21.48
N LYS A 202 1.67 -15.97 22.21
CA LYS A 202 1.44 -15.46 23.57
C LYS A 202 0.35 -14.41 23.61
N VAL A 203 0.34 -13.49 22.63
CA VAL A 203 -0.71 -12.48 22.49
C VAL A 203 -2.05 -13.13 22.16
N ALA A 204 -2.09 -14.12 21.28
CA ALA A 204 -3.30 -14.87 20.94
C ALA A 204 -3.88 -15.62 22.14
N ASP A 205 -3.05 -16.26 22.97
CA ASP A 205 -3.49 -16.91 24.21
C ASP A 205 -4.11 -15.89 25.19
N ALA A 206 -3.48 -14.73 25.35
CA ALA A 206 -4.00 -13.67 26.21
C ALA A 206 -5.30 -13.05 25.66
N ALA A 207 -5.36 -12.82 24.36
CA ALA A 207 -6.52 -12.28 23.67
C ALA A 207 -7.71 -13.26 23.75
N ALA A 208 -7.48 -14.56 23.55
CA ALA A 208 -8.49 -15.60 23.70
C ALA A 208 -9.10 -15.61 25.10
N LYS A 209 -8.27 -15.58 26.16
CA LYS A 209 -8.73 -15.53 27.56
C LYS A 209 -9.57 -14.29 27.89
N ARG A 210 -9.27 -13.16 27.24
CA ARG A 210 -9.96 -11.88 27.43
C ARG A 210 -11.11 -11.66 26.45
N LYS A 211 -11.37 -12.61 25.56
CA LYS A 211 -12.34 -12.49 24.47
C LYS A 211 -12.08 -11.26 23.59
N GLN A 212 -10.80 -10.99 23.28
CA GLN A 212 -10.35 -9.88 22.43
C GLN A 212 -9.99 -10.40 21.05
N SER A 213 -10.41 -9.70 20.00
CA SER A 213 -10.01 -10.02 18.62
C SER A 213 -8.61 -9.52 18.29
N ILE A 214 -7.87 -10.31 17.51
CA ILE A 214 -6.68 -9.83 16.81
C ILE A 214 -7.08 -9.36 15.41
N ILE A 215 -6.75 -8.11 15.10
CA ILE A 215 -6.98 -7.42 13.84
C ILE A 215 -5.65 -7.42 13.08
N PHE A 216 -5.50 -8.35 12.14
CA PHE A 216 -4.36 -8.40 11.23
C PHE A 216 -4.51 -7.34 10.14
N LEU A 217 -3.50 -6.48 10.00
CA LEU A 217 -3.45 -5.43 9.00
C LEU A 217 -2.23 -5.64 8.08
N PRO A 218 -2.33 -6.53 7.08
CA PRO A 218 -1.26 -6.79 6.13
C PRO A 218 -1.10 -5.70 5.05
N SER A 219 0.11 -5.57 4.53
CA SER A 219 0.38 -4.96 3.22
C SER A 219 -0.22 -5.79 2.09
N HIS A 220 -0.59 -5.18 0.96
CA HIS A 220 -1.19 -5.93 -0.16
C HIS A 220 -0.40 -5.77 -1.47
N ARG A 221 0.24 -6.82 -1.95
CA ARG A 221 1.00 -6.88 -3.21
C ARG A 221 0.55 -8.01 -4.14
N SER A 222 -0.03 -9.09 -3.62
CA SER A 222 -0.42 -10.27 -4.40
C SER A 222 -1.69 -10.92 -3.84
N HIS A 223 -2.39 -11.69 -4.66
CA HIS A 223 -3.42 -12.60 -4.17
C HIS A 223 -2.89 -13.69 -3.22
N VAL A 224 -1.58 -13.90 -3.16
CA VAL A 224 -0.94 -14.82 -2.21
C VAL A 224 -0.93 -14.27 -0.79
N ASP A 225 -1.11 -12.95 -0.57
CA ASP A 225 -0.97 -12.34 0.76
C ASP A 225 -1.94 -12.93 1.79
N TYR A 226 -3.25 -12.89 1.54
CA TYR A 226 -4.25 -13.45 2.47
C TYR A 226 -4.12 -14.97 2.57
N VAL A 227 -3.72 -15.65 1.50
CA VAL A 227 -3.50 -17.09 1.51
C VAL A 227 -2.32 -17.45 2.43
N SER A 228 -1.24 -16.68 2.38
CA SER A 228 -0.04 -16.87 3.20
C SER A 228 -0.33 -16.66 4.69
N LEU A 229 -1.06 -15.60 5.05
CA LEU A 229 -1.42 -15.31 6.43
C LEU A 229 -2.35 -16.40 7.00
N GLN A 230 -3.37 -16.78 6.23
CA GLN A 230 -4.26 -17.91 6.55
C GLN A 230 -3.46 -19.19 6.80
N LEU A 231 -2.51 -19.53 5.91
CA LEU A 231 -1.62 -20.68 6.04
C LEU A 231 -0.78 -20.65 7.32
N ILE A 232 -0.21 -19.50 7.64
CA ILE A 232 0.57 -19.30 8.86
C ILE A 232 -0.34 -19.52 10.08
N CYS A 233 -1.51 -18.87 10.16
CA CYS A 233 -2.43 -19.02 11.28
C CYS A 233 -2.85 -20.48 11.50
N TYR A 234 -3.23 -21.19 10.42
CA TYR A 234 -3.62 -22.60 10.50
C TYR A 234 -2.50 -23.47 11.05
N ARG A 235 -1.28 -23.27 10.55
CA ARG A 235 -0.13 -24.06 10.97
C ARG A 235 0.30 -23.79 12.41
N LEU A 236 0.14 -22.54 12.86
CA LEU A 236 0.39 -22.15 14.24
C LEU A 236 -0.74 -22.58 15.19
N GLY A 237 -1.83 -23.16 14.68
CA GLY A 237 -3.00 -23.52 15.47
C GLY A 237 -3.73 -22.30 16.02
N LEU A 238 -3.65 -21.15 15.36
CA LEU A 238 -4.41 -19.96 15.71
C LEU A 238 -5.76 -19.98 15.02
N THR A 239 -6.81 -19.46 15.68
CA THR A 239 -8.10 -19.23 15.02
C THR A 239 -7.91 -18.39 13.76
N LEU A 240 -8.33 -18.92 12.61
CA LEU A 240 -8.23 -18.24 11.32
C LEU A 240 -8.92 -16.88 11.34
N PRO A 241 -8.29 -15.83 10.79
CA PRO A 241 -8.93 -14.54 10.69
C PRO A 241 -10.03 -14.55 9.62
N ILE A 242 -11.09 -13.78 9.86
CA ILE A 242 -12.12 -13.51 8.85
C ILE A 242 -11.61 -12.41 7.92
N VAL A 243 -11.57 -12.70 6.62
CA VAL A 243 -10.94 -11.83 5.61
C VAL A 243 -11.97 -10.92 4.96
N VAL A 244 -11.78 -9.61 5.05
CA VAL A 244 -12.61 -8.66 4.29
C VAL A 244 -12.26 -8.74 2.80
N ALA A 245 -13.21 -9.20 1.99
CA ALA A 245 -13.07 -9.38 0.55
C ALA A 245 -14.08 -8.54 -0.23
N GLY A 246 -13.64 -7.88 -1.30
CA GLY A 246 -14.53 -7.15 -2.19
C GLY A 246 -15.45 -8.09 -2.98
N ASP A 247 -16.72 -7.72 -3.14
CA ASP A 247 -17.73 -8.47 -3.90
C ASP A 247 -17.30 -8.83 -5.35
N ASN A 248 -16.32 -8.11 -5.89
CA ASN A 248 -15.74 -8.36 -7.21
C ASN A 248 -14.93 -9.66 -7.32
N LEU A 249 -14.71 -10.39 -6.22
CA LEU A 249 -14.13 -11.74 -6.22
C LEU A 249 -15.19 -12.82 -5.96
N ASN A 250 -16.45 -12.44 -5.71
CA ASN A 250 -17.54 -13.37 -5.45
C ASN A 250 -18.15 -13.87 -6.77
N PHE A 251 -17.52 -14.88 -7.37
CA PHE A 251 -18.02 -15.57 -8.55
C PHE A 251 -18.53 -16.97 -8.18
N PRO A 252 -19.41 -17.59 -8.99
CA PRO A 252 -19.92 -18.93 -8.70
C PRO A 252 -18.78 -19.93 -8.42
N LEU A 253 -19.00 -20.86 -7.49
CA LEU A 253 -18.04 -21.84 -6.97
C LEU A 253 -16.89 -21.24 -6.14
N VAL A 254 -16.08 -20.34 -6.71
CA VAL A 254 -14.92 -19.73 -6.02
C VAL A 254 -15.36 -18.86 -4.84
N GLY A 255 -16.41 -18.06 -5.04
CA GLY A 255 -16.96 -17.20 -3.99
C GLY A 255 -17.47 -18.00 -2.79
N SER A 256 -18.20 -19.09 -3.06
CA SER A 256 -18.66 -20.00 -2.00
C SER A 256 -17.51 -20.68 -1.28
N PHE A 257 -16.50 -21.18 -2.02
CA PHE A 257 -15.28 -21.75 -1.42
C PHE A 257 -14.59 -20.76 -0.48
N LEU A 258 -14.38 -19.52 -0.93
CA LEU A 258 -13.74 -18.47 -0.12
C LEU A 258 -14.58 -18.09 1.10
N GLN A 259 -15.91 -18.04 0.96
CA GLN A 259 -16.81 -17.75 2.08
C GLN A 259 -16.72 -18.82 3.17
N HIS A 260 -16.62 -20.10 2.77
CA HIS A 260 -16.38 -21.22 3.70
C HIS A 260 -14.96 -21.22 4.25
N ALA A 261 -13.98 -20.66 3.53
CA ALA A 261 -12.61 -20.49 4.00
C ALA A 261 -12.41 -19.25 4.89
N GLY A 262 -13.44 -18.44 5.13
CA GLY A 262 -13.39 -17.30 6.05
C GLY A 262 -13.55 -15.91 5.40
N ALA A 263 -13.93 -15.81 4.12
CA ALA A 263 -14.17 -14.52 3.46
C ALA A 263 -15.50 -13.89 3.92
N MET A 264 -15.43 -12.60 4.28
CA MET A 264 -16.56 -11.69 4.46
C MET A 264 -16.67 -10.80 3.22
N TRP A 265 -17.80 -10.85 2.52
CA TRP A 265 -18.01 -10.06 1.31
C TRP A 265 -18.40 -8.61 1.62
N ILE A 266 -17.83 -7.65 0.90
CA ILE A 266 -18.19 -6.23 1.07
C ILE A 266 -18.37 -5.52 -0.27
N ARG A 267 -19.43 -4.71 -0.36
CA ARG A 267 -19.69 -3.82 -1.52
C ARG A 267 -18.59 -2.79 -1.68
N ARG A 268 -18.22 -2.45 -2.92
CA ARG A 268 -17.25 -1.37 -3.21
C ARG A 268 -17.76 0.04 -2.88
N SER A 269 -19.07 0.25 -2.92
CA SER A 269 -19.73 1.51 -2.55
C SER A 269 -21.01 1.22 -1.80
N PHE A 270 -21.25 1.99 -0.74
CA PHE A 270 -22.40 1.80 0.13
C PHE A 270 -23.55 2.75 -0.26
N GLY A 271 -23.24 3.82 -1.02
CA GLY A 271 -24.22 4.86 -1.36
C GLY A 271 -24.87 5.45 -0.10
N ASP A 272 -26.18 5.70 -0.19
CA ASP A 272 -27.02 6.16 0.93
C ASP A 272 -27.76 5.00 1.62
N ASP A 273 -27.28 3.76 1.48
CA ASP A 273 -27.87 2.56 2.09
C ASP A 273 -27.53 2.48 3.59
N ALA A 274 -28.34 3.16 4.41
CA ALA A 274 -28.20 3.20 5.86
C ALA A 274 -28.39 1.82 6.52
N LEU A 275 -29.22 0.95 5.94
CA LEU A 275 -29.45 -0.40 6.45
C LEU A 275 -28.18 -1.24 6.29
N TYR A 276 -27.61 -1.28 5.08
CA TYR A 276 -26.40 -2.03 4.79
C TYR A 276 -25.20 -1.54 5.61
N SER A 277 -25.02 -0.22 5.73
CA SER A 277 -23.95 0.36 6.58
C SER A 277 -24.08 -0.06 8.04
N THR A 278 -25.31 -0.07 8.58
CA THR A 278 -25.56 -0.49 9.97
C THR A 278 -25.39 -2.00 10.16
N LEU A 279 -25.77 -2.80 9.17
CA LEU A 279 -25.58 -4.25 9.15
C LEU A 279 -24.09 -4.61 9.18
N VAL A 280 -23.27 -3.95 8.34
CA VAL A 280 -21.81 -4.13 8.34
C VAL A 280 -21.20 -3.76 9.70
N GLN A 281 -21.61 -2.63 10.28
CA GLN A 281 -21.18 -2.24 11.64
C GLN A 281 -21.56 -3.30 12.67
N SER A 282 -22.79 -3.81 12.62
CA SER A 282 -23.29 -4.80 13.58
C SER A 282 -22.53 -6.12 13.47
N TYR A 283 -22.17 -6.55 12.27
CA TYR A 283 -21.33 -7.73 12.08
C TYR A 283 -19.91 -7.53 12.61
N ILE A 284 -19.26 -6.41 12.29
CA ILE A 284 -17.92 -6.10 12.82
C ILE A 284 -17.96 -6.02 14.36
N ASP A 285 -18.98 -5.38 14.93
CA ASP A 285 -19.18 -5.35 16.39
C ASP A 285 -19.30 -6.77 16.95
N THR A 286 -20.10 -7.64 16.32
CA THR A 286 -20.28 -9.05 16.75
C THR A 286 -18.96 -9.80 16.70
N LEU A 287 -18.18 -9.67 15.62
CA LEU A 287 -16.87 -10.33 15.51
C LEU A 287 -15.92 -9.89 16.61
N LEU A 288 -15.85 -8.57 16.86
CA LEU A 288 -14.95 -7.99 17.86
C LEU A 288 -15.39 -8.27 19.31
N GLN A 289 -16.70 -8.34 19.58
CA GLN A 289 -17.26 -8.69 20.88
C GLN A 289 -17.04 -10.17 21.22
N GLU A 290 -17.18 -11.03 20.21
CA GLU A 290 -17.00 -12.46 20.40
C GLU A 290 -15.52 -12.86 20.40
N GLY A 291 -14.61 -11.99 19.95
CA GLY A 291 -13.17 -12.24 19.97
C GLY A 291 -12.67 -12.98 18.72
N TYR A 292 -13.42 -12.98 17.62
CA TYR A 292 -12.99 -13.57 16.36
C TYR A 292 -11.89 -12.75 15.71
N ASN A 293 -10.83 -13.41 15.25
CA ASN A 293 -9.75 -12.75 14.54
C ASN A 293 -10.25 -12.18 13.21
N PHE A 294 -9.67 -11.07 12.79
CA PHE A 294 -10.15 -10.26 11.68
C PHE A 294 -8.96 -9.81 10.82
N GLU A 295 -9.09 -9.91 9.50
CA GLU A 295 -8.06 -9.47 8.55
C GLU A 295 -8.64 -8.45 7.58
N CYS A 296 -7.97 -7.30 7.44
CA CYS A 296 -8.25 -6.39 6.35
C CYS A 296 -6.99 -5.70 5.81
N PHE A 297 -6.89 -5.62 4.49
CA PHE A 297 -5.81 -4.91 3.83
C PHE A 297 -5.99 -3.41 4.01
N ILE A 298 -5.09 -2.79 4.77
CA ILE A 298 -5.13 -1.35 5.08
C ILE A 298 -5.09 -0.47 3.82
N GLU A 299 -4.46 -0.96 2.76
CA GLU A 299 -4.33 -0.28 1.47
C GLU A 299 -5.62 -0.32 0.62
N GLY A 300 -6.54 -1.25 0.92
CA GLY A 300 -7.78 -1.50 0.18
C GLY A 300 -7.62 -2.12 -1.21
N GLY A 301 -6.39 -2.40 -1.65
CA GLY A 301 -6.11 -3.09 -2.90
C GLY A 301 -4.61 -3.36 -3.11
N ARG A 302 -4.28 -4.27 -4.04
CA ARG A 302 -2.89 -4.64 -4.36
C ARG A 302 -2.07 -3.44 -4.87
N SER A 303 -0.83 -3.30 -4.43
CA SER A 303 0.10 -2.34 -5.01
C SER A 303 0.62 -2.85 -6.36
N ARG A 304 0.42 -2.06 -7.42
CA ARG A 304 0.94 -2.34 -8.76
C ARG A 304 2.39 -1.88 -8.94
N THR A 305 2.90 -1.08 -8.00
CA THR A 305 4.22 -0.45 -8.12
C THR A 305 5.24 -0.99 -7.13
N GLY A 306 4.86 -1.90 -6.24
CA GLY A 306 5.70 -2.47 -5.18
C GLY A 306 5.76 -1.63 -3.89
N LYS A 307 5.37 -0.35 -3.94
CA LYS A 307 5.29 0.58 -2.81
C LYS A 307 4.02 0.36 -1.98
N LEU A 308 4.06 0.65 -0.68
CA LEU A 308 2.83 0.73 0.12
C LEU A 308 1.94 1.87 -0.37
N LEU A 309 0.63 1.59 -0.49
CA LEU A 309 -0.37 2.58 -0.83
C LEU A 309 -0.85 3.34 0.42
N PRO A 310 -1.39 4.57 0.25
CA PRO A 310 -2.03 5.29 1.35
C PRO A 310 -3.20 4.50 1.98
N PRO A 311 -3.41 4.62 3.30
CA PRO A 311 -4.37 3.78 4.00
C PRO A 311 -5.81 4.17 3.63
N LYS A 312 -6.70 3.18 3.54
CA LYS A 312 -8.14 3.36 3.34
C LYS A 312 -8.85 3.24 4.69
N PHE A 313 -9.60 4.27 5.03
CA PHE A 313 -10.23 4.38 6.36
C PHE A 313 -11.59 3.70 6.48
N GLY A 314 -12.12 3.06 5.44
CA GLY A 314 -13.47 2.49 5.43
C GLY A 314 -13.70 1.50 6.58
N ILE A 315 -13.06 0.33 6.51
CA ILE A 315 -13.13 -0.71 7.57
C ILE A 315 -12.57 -0.19 8.90
N LEU A 316 -11.46 0.55 8.86
CA LEU A 316 -10.86 1.12 10.06
C LEU A 316 -11.81 2.04 10.83
N SER A 317 -12.73 2.74 10.14
CA SER A 317 -13.77 3.54 10.78
C SER A 317 -14.74 2.69 11.58
N PHE A 318 -15.21 1.56 11.03
CA PHE A 318 -16.11 0.65 11.73
C PHE A 318 -15.45 0.05 12.99
N ILE A 319 -14.17 -0.31 12.90
CA ILE A 319 -13.38 -0.80 14.03
C ILE A 319 -13.24 0.28 15.10
N LEU A 320 -12.84 1.50 14.71
CA LEU A 320 -12.72 2.62 15.65
C LEU A 320 -14.06 2.94 16.31
N ASP A 321 -15.16 2.88 15.56
CA ASP A 321 -16.52 3.09 16.06
C ASP A 321 -16.92 2.07 17.12
N SER A 322 -16.48 0.82 16.96
CA SER A 322 -16.74 -0.26 17.93
C SER A 322 -16.10 0.06 19.28
N ILE A 323 -14.88 0.63 19.28
CA ILE A 323 -14.13 1.00 20.49
C ILE A 323 -14.65 2.30 21.11
N LEU A 324 -14.87 3.35 20.29
CA LEU A 324 -15.32 4.66 20.77
C LEU A 324 -16.71 4.62 21.39
N SER A 325 -17.60 3.79 20.84
CA SER A 325 -18.95 3.58 21.39
C SER A 325 -18.99 2.72 22.65
N GLY A 326 -17.88 2.08 23.02
CA GLY A 326 -17.83 1.15 24.15
C GLY A 326 -18.51 -0.21 23.91
N ARG A 327 -19.04 -0.47 22.70
CA ARG A 327 -19.58 -1.79 22.34
C ARG A 327 -18.53 -2.88 22.38
N VAL A 328 -17.27 -2.52 22.10
CA VAL A 328 -16.09 -3.37 22.24
C VAL A 328 -15.14 -2.71 23.23
N LYS A 329 -14.71 -3.46 24.25
CA LYS A 329 -13.81 -2.95 25.29
C LYS A 329 -12.42 -2.64 24.73
N ASP A 330 -11.85 -3.57 23.98
CA ASP A 330 -10.53 -3.45 23.36
C ASP A 330 -10.38 -4.49 22.24
N ALA A 331 -9.44 -4.25 21.32
CA ALA A 331 -9.02 -5.15 20.27
C ALA A 331 -7.52 -5.00 20.04
N ILE A 332 -6.85 -6.06 19.59
CA ILE A 332 -5.41 -6.06 19.38
C ILE A 332 -5.11 -5.83 17.90
N VAL A 333 -4.30 -4.83 17.57
CA VAL A 333 -3.86 -4.58 16.19
C VAL A 333 -2.52 -5.25 15.94
N CYS A 334 -2.43 -6.06 14.88
CA CYS A 334 -1.22 -6.74 14.45
C CYS A 334 -0.87 -6.33 13.00
N PRO A 335 0.04 -5.36 12.80
CA PRO A 335 0.57 -5.01 11.49
C PRO A 335 1.39 -6.18 10.91
N VAL A 336 1.20 -6.49 9.62
CA VAL A 336 1.87 -7.60 8.93
C VAL A 336 2.54 -7.13 7.64
N SER A 337 3.81 -7.50 7.44
CA SER A 337 4.56 -7.21 6.22
C SER A 337 4.76 -8.48 5.42
N THR A 338 4.38 -8.48 4.14
CA THR A 338 4.57 -9.63 3.24
C THR A 338 5.44 -9.23 2.05
N GLN A 339 6.53 -9.96 1.85
CA GLN A 339 7.53 -9.70 0.82
C GLN A 339 7.82 -10.94 -0.02
N TYR A 340 8.25 -10.74 -1.26
CA TYR A 340 8.39 -11.80 -2.27
C TYR A 340 9.70 -11.67 -3.02
N ASP A 341 10.31 -12.79 -3.38
CA ASP A 341 11.36 -12.78 -4.41
C ASP A 341 10.77 -12.46 -5.79
N LYS A 342 9.65 -13.10 -6.17
CA LYS A 342 8.93 -12.81 -7.42
C LYS A 342 7.42 -12.84 -7.19
N VAL A 343 6.73 -11.81 -7.67
CA VAL A 343 5.26 -11.71 -7.64
C VAL A 343 4.71 -12.16 -8.99
N ILE A 344 3.83 -13.15 -8.96
CA ILE A 344 3.27 -13.79 -10.17
C ILE A 344 2.50 -12.79 -11.04
N GLU A 345 1.79 -11.84 -10.45
CA GLU A 345 0.95 -10.88 -11.18
C GLU A 345 1.70 -9.68 -11.79
N THR A 346 3.04 -9.62 -11.63
CA THR A 346 3.81 -8.43 -12.05
C THR A 346 3.69 -8.12 -13.53
N GLU A 347 3.65 -9.12 -14.41
CA GLU A 347 3.45 -8.91 -15.86
C GLU A 347 2.09 -8.26 -16.16
N GLY A 348 1.03 -8.74 -15.48
CA GLY A 348 -0.31 -8.13 -15.55
C GLY A 348 -0.27 -6.67 -15.10
N TYR A 349 0.43 -6.38 -14.00
CA TYR A 349 0.56 -5.01 -13.49
C TYR A 349 1.24 -4.07 -14.47
N VAL A 350 2.27 -4.51 -15.19
CA VAL A 350 2.92 -3.68 -16.23
C VAL A 350 1.92 -3.27 -17.30
N THR A 351 1.11 -4.20 -17.81
CA THR A 351 0.11 -3.90 -18.84
C THR A 351 -0.97 -2.93 -18.32
N GLU A 352 -1.45 -3.11 -17.08
CA GLU A 352 -2.39 -2.19 -16.42
C GLU A 352 -1.80 -0.78 -16.30
N LEU A 353 -0.54 -0.68 -15.88
CA LEU A 353 0.17 0.59 -15.67
C LEU A 353 0.47 1.32 -16.99
N LEU A 354 0.56 0.60 -18.11
CA LEU A 354 0.74 1.15 -19.46
C LEU A 354 -0.58 1.49 -20.18
N GLY A 355 -1.70 1.43 -19.45
CA GLY A 355 -3.01 1.92 -19.89
C GLY A 355 -3.93 0.86 -20.48
N VAL A 356 -3.49 -0.41 -20.57
CA VAL A 356 -4.37 -1.49 -20.99
C VAL A 356 -5.42 -1.70 -19.90
N PRO A 357 -6.73 -1.71 -20.22
CA PRO A 357 -7.77 -1.91 -19.23
C PRO A 357 -7.52 -3.19 -18.44
N LYS A 358 -7.71 -3.11 -17.13
CA LYS A 358 -7.60 -4.24 -16.21
C LYS A 358 -8.43 -5.41 -16.73
N LYS A 359 -7.77 -6.48 -17.16
CA LYS A 359 -8.43 -7.77 -17.33
C LYS A 359 -8.87 -8.23 -15.95
N LYS A 360 -10.07 -8.82 -15.83
CA LYS A 360 -10.47 -9.48 -14.58
C LYS A 360 -9.54 -10.68 -14.41
N GLU A 361 -8.42 -10.49 -13.73
CA GLU A 361 -7.55 -11.61 -13.33
C GLU A 361 -8.38 -12.51 -12.42
N ASN A 362 -8.57 -13.77 -12.82
CA ASN A 362 -9.36 -14.69 -12.03
C ASN A 362 -8.44 -15.43 -11.05
N LEU A 363 -8.82 -15.48 -9.78
CA LEU A 363 -8.30 -16.51 -8.86
C LEU A 363 -8.50 -17.92 -9.43
N ALA A 364 -9.54 -18.08 -10.26
CA ALA A 364 -9.73 -19.28 -11.05
C ALA A 364 -8.56 -19.56 -12.01
N ASP A 365 -7.89 -18.57 -12.60
CA ASP A 365 -6.73 -18.80 -13.49
C ASP A 365 -5.50 -19.27 -12.68
N PHE A 366 -5.34 -18.75 -11.46
CA PHE A 366 -4.31 -19.23 -10.52
C PHE A 366 -4.57 -20.68 -10.07
N VAL A 367 -5.82 -21.03 -9.79
CA VAL A 367 -6.22 -22.37 -9.33
C VAL A 367 -6.32 -23.38 -10.49
N SER A 368 -6.79 -22.97 -11.67
CA SER A 368 -6.99 -23.82 -12.86
C SER A 368 -5.77 -23.90 -13.77
N GLY A 369 -4.84 -22.94 -13.69
CA GLY A 369 -3.55 -22.93 -14.39
C GLY A 369 -2.53 -23.94 -13.85
N GLY A 370 -2.99 -25.00 -13.17
CA GLY A 370 -2.17 -25.96 -12.45
C GLY A 370 -0.93 -26.41 -13.23
N SER A 371 -1.01 -26.72 -14.52
CA SER A 371 0.19 -27.20 -15.25
C SER A 371 1.32 -26.17 -15.40
N SER A 372 1.05 -24.86 -15.44
CA SER A 372 2.09 -23.81 -15.52
C SER A 372 2.51 -23.29 -14.14
N VAL A 373 1.57 -23.19 -13.19
CA VAL A 373 1.88 -22.75 -11.82
C VAL A 373 2.76 -23.76 -11.08
N LEU A 374 2.62 -25.06 -11.41
CA LEU A 374 3.44 -26.15 -10.85
C LEU A 374 4.91 -26.15 -11.32
N SER A 375 5.29 -25.36 -12.35
CA SER A 375 6.68 -25.23 -12.82
C SER A 375 7.31 -23.87 -12.48
N LEU A 376 6.57 -22.96 -11.83
CA LEU A 376 7.07 -21.65 -11.46
C LEU A 376 8.09 -21.77 -10.31
N LYS A 377 9.25 -21.13 -10.48
CA LYS A 377 10.25 -20.96 -9.43
C LYS A 377 10.25 -19.52 -8.93
N LEU A 378 9.21 -19.13 -8.18
CA LEU A 378 9.02 -17.73 -7.73
C LEU A 378 9.87 -17.32 -6.51
N GLY A 379 10.73 -18.21 -6.02
CA GLY A 379 11.57 -18.00 -4.84
C GLY A 379 10.81 -18.19 -3.53
N ARG A 380 11.05 -17.31 -2.56
CA ARG A 380 10.47 -17.36 -1.20
C ARG A 380 9.43 -16.25 -0.98
N VAL A 381 8.53 -16.50 -0.03
CA VAL A 381 7.65 -15.49 0.58
C VAL A 381 8.13 -15.24 2.00
N ASP A 382 8.26 -13.99 2.39
CA ASP A 382 8.70 -13.57 3.71
C ASP A 382 7.56 -12.81 4.41
N VAL A 383 7.12 -13.30 5.57
CA VAL A 383 6.03 -12.70 6.34
C VAL A 383 6.52 -12.32 7.73
N ARG A 384 6.38 -11.05 8.08
CA ARG A 384 6.80 -10.50 9.39
C ARG A 384 5.64 -9.88 10.15
N PHE A 385 5.65 -10.09 11.45
CA PHE A 385 4.65 -9.57 12.37
C PHE A 385 5.27 -8.48 13.24
N HIS A 386 4.76 -7.27 13.12
CA HIS A 386 5.10 -6.23 14.09
C HIS A 386 4.56 -6.60 15.48
N GLU A 387 5.13 -6.01 16.53
CA GLU A 387 4.60 -6.15 17.88
C GLU A 387 3.11 -5.75 17.92
N PRO A 388 2.21 -6.67 18.33
CA PRO A 388 0.79 -6.35 18.42
C PRO A 388 0.51 -5.36 19.57
N TRP A 389 -0.42 -4.44 19.37
CA TRP A 389 -0.72 -3.39 20.34
C TRP A 389 -2.22 -3.21 20.58
N SER A 390 -2.59 -2.78 21.79
CA SER A 390 -3.98 -2.54 22.19
C SER A 390 -4.56 -1.29 21.51
N LEU A 391 -5.68 -1.46 20.81
CA LEU A 391 -6.37 -0.37 20.13
C LEU A 391 -7.00 0.61 21.11
N ARG A 392 -7.54 0.13 22.23
CA ARG A 392 -8.06 0.98 23.30
C ARG A 392 -6.99 1.91 23.84
N ASN A 393 -5.83 1.36 24.19
CA ASN A 393 -4.70 2.15 24.69
C ASN A 393 -4.24 3.20 23.67
N PHE A 394 -4.19 2.83 22.38
CA PHE A 394 -3.87 3.78 21.32
C PHE A 394 -4.89 4.93 21.25
N VAL A 395 -6.19 4.63 21.28
CA VAL A 395 -7.26 5.64 21.24
C VAL A 395 -7.17 6.57 22.45
N ASP A 396 -6.99 6.02 23.65
CA ASP A 396 -6.88 6.79 24.89
C ASP A 396 -5.68 7.76 24.86
N GLN A 397 -4.53 7.30 24.33
CA GLN A 397 -3.36 8.15 24.11
C GLN A 397 -3.59 9.26 23.07
N GLN A 398 -4.39 9.02 22.03
CA GLN A 398 -4.73 10.07 21.08
C GLN A 398 -5.69 11.09 21.68
N LEU A 399 -6.66 10.64 22.49
CA LEU A 399 -7.62 11.52 23.16
C LEU A 399 -6.96 12.40 24.23
N SER A 400 -5.98 11.88 24.97
CA SER A 400 -5.23 12.70 25.96
C SER A 400 -4.43 13.84 25.33
N ARG A 401 -4.09 13.75 24.04
CA ARG A 401 -3.41 14.80 23.26
C ARG A 401 -4.37 15.84 22.68
N VAL A 402 -5.68 15.67 22.85
CA VAL A 402 -6.69 16.64 22.39
C VAL A 402 -7.07 17.53 23.57
N SER A 403 -6.98 18.86 23.38
CA SER A 403 -7.22 19.84 24.45
C SER A 403 -8.62 19.78 25.07
N SER A 404 -9.63 19.35 24.29
CA SER A 404 -10.99 19.13 24.77
C SER A 404 -11.65 18.04 23.92
N ILE A 405 -12.23 17.03 24.57
CA ILE A 405 -12.97 15.96 23.91
C ILE A 405 -14.38 16.49 23.60
N PRO A 406 -14.79 16.60 22.32
CA PRO A 406 -16.12 17.07 21.99
C PRO A 406 -17.19 16.14 22.58
N PRO A 407 -18.29 16.67 23.15
CA PRO A 407 -19.41 15.85 23.60
C PRO A 407 -20.01 15.10 22.40
N GLY A 408 -20.36 13.83 22.60
CA GLY A 408 -20.91 12.97 21.55
C GLY A 408 -19.89 12.45 20.53
N LEU A 409 -18.61 12.29 20.91
CA LEU A 409 -17.56 11.72 20.04
C LEU A 409 -17.93 10.35 19.42
N ASP A 410 -18.73 9.59 20.14
CA ASP A 410 -19.25 8.27 19.78
C ASP A 410 -20.53 8.32 18.91
N THR A 411 -21.34 9.37 19.05
CA THR A 411 -22.72 9.44 18.58
C THR A 411 -22.96 10.52 17.51
N ASP A 412 -22.41 11.73 17.67
CA ASP A 412 -22.67 12.87 16.78
C ASP A 412 -21.63 12.97 15.65
N ARG A 413 -21.87 12.20 14.59
CA ARG A 413 -21.03 12.18 13.38
C ARG A 413 -21.17 13.43 12.50
N GLN A 414 -22.21 14.24 12.71
CA GLN A 414 -22.49 15.42 11.89
C GLN A 414 -21.78 16.67 12.42
N ASN A 415 -21.49 16.71 13.73
CA ASN A 415 -20.72 17.79 14.31
C ASN A 415 -19.31 17.90 13.68
N PRO A 416 -18.95 19.06 13.10
CA PRO A 416 -17.65 19.26 12.47
C PRO A 416 -16.45 19.02 13.39
N GLN A 417 -16.56 19.29 14.69
CA GLN A 417 -15.48 19.09 15.65
C GLN A 417 -15.25 17.61 15.93
N VAL A 418 -16.33 16.85 16.20
CA VAL A 418 -16.29 15.39 16.38
C VAL A 418 -15.68 14.72 15.14
N LYS A 419 -16.16 15.11 13.95
CA LYS A 419 -15.64 14.59 12.69
C LYS A 419 -14.14 14.84 12.51
N ALA A 420 -13.67 16.04 12.82
CA ALA A 420 -12.25 16.39 12.71
C ALA A 420 -11.35 15.56 13.65
N VAL A 421 -11.78 15.35 14.90
CA VAL A 421 -11.05 14.53 15.87
C VAL A 421 -11.00 13.07 15.41
N ARG A 422 -12.14 12.51 14.97
CA ARG A 422 -12.21 11.13 14.47
C ARG A 422 -11.35 10.91 13.23
N GLU A 423 -11.41 11.82 12.25
CA GLU A 423 -10.55 11.78 11.07
C GLU A 423 -9.06 11.87 11.44
N LYS A 424 -8.69 12.64 12.48
CA LYS A 424 -7.32 12.71 12.98
C LYS A 424 -6.88 11.38 13.61
N ILE A 425 -7.71 10.76 14.45
CA ILE A 425 -7.41 9.46 15.07
C ILE A 425 -7.26 8.38 13.99
N LEU A 426 -8.22 8.29 13.06
CA LEU A 426 -8.17 7.33 11.95
C LEU A 426 -6.93 7.50 11.08
N ARG A 427 -6.60 8.75 10.71
CA ARG A 427 -5.39 9.04 9.94
C ARG A 427 -4.14 8.61 10.70
N THR A 428 -4.06 8.95 11.98
CA THR A 428 -2.90 8.61 12.82
C THR A 428 -2.77 7.09 12.97
N MET A 429 -3.88 6.38 13.17
CA MET A 429 -3.91 4.91 13.21
C MET A 429 -3.41 4.31 11.91
N GLY A 430 -3.97 4.75 10.77
CA GLY A 430 -3.62 4.20 9.47
C GLY A 430 -2.15 4.38 9.11
N TYR A 431 -1.61 5.58 9.33
CA TYR A 431 -0.18 5.84 9.08
C TYR A 431 0.74 5.20 10.12
N LYS A 432 0.30 5.02 11.37
CA LYS A 432 1.07 4.23 12.35
C LYS A 432 1.21 2.79 11.87
N VAL A 433 0.12 2.15 11.46
CA VAL A 433 0.14 0.76 10.94
C VAL A 433 1.07 0.65 9.72
N LEU A 434 1.00 1.57 8.76
CA LEU A 434 1.93 1.55 7.63
C LEU A 434 3.40 1.75 8.04
N GLY A 435 3.66 2.59 9.04
CA GLY A 435 4.98 2.75 9.66
C GLY A 435 5.46 1.45 10.31
N ASP A 436 4.59 0.79 11.08
CA ASP A 436 4.85 -0.50 11.72
C ASP A 436 5.15 -1.60 10.69
N ILE A 437 4.41 -1.64 9.56
CA ILE A 437 4.64 -2.57 8.43
C ILE A 437 6.02 -2.35 7.80
N ASN A 438 6.41 -1.10 7.58
CA ASN A 438 7.72 -0.75 7.04
C ASN A 438 8.85 -1.14 8.01
N ALA A 439 8.66 -0.93 9.32
CA ALA A 439 9.66 -1.20 10.34
C ALA A 439 10.05 -2.69 10.45
N VAL A 440 9.13 -3.60 10.10
CA VAL A 440 9.41 -5.05 10.04
C VAL A 440 9.59 -5.59 8.63
N SER A 441 9.60 -4.72 7.62
CA SER A 441 9.72 -5.15 6.22
C SER A 441 11.11 -5.65 5.89
N VAL A 442 11.18 -6.74 5.11
CA VAL A 442 12.43 -7.38 4.69
C VAL A 442 12.71 -7.09 3.23
N VAL A 443 13.93 -6.61 2.94
CA VAL A 443 14.40 -6.42 1.56
C VAL A 443 14.93 -7.75 1.02
N MET A 444 14.32 -8.21 -0.06
CA MET A 444 14.62 -9.49 -0.73
C MET A 444 15.81 -9.34 -1.71
N PRO A 445 16.56 -10.42 -2.02
CA PRO A 445 17.69 -10.34 -2.96
C PRO A 445 17.29 -9.83 -4.33
N THR A 446 16.13 -10.24 -4.84
CA THR A 446 15.62 -9.77 -6.14
C THR A 446 15.37 -8.26 -6.14
N ALA A 447 14.94 -7.69 -5.01
CA ALA A 447 14.84 -6.25 -4.81
C ALA A 447 16.22 -5.57 -4.76
N LEU A 448 17.22 -6.16 -4.12
CA LEU A 448 18.59 -5.64 -4.13
C LEU A 448 19.17 -5.62 -5.54
N ILE A 449 19.10 -6.75 -6.24
CA ILE A 449 19.61 -6.90 -7.61
C ILE A 449 18.89 -5.94 -8.56
N GLY A 450 17.56 -5.91 -8.50
CA GLY A 450 16.75 -5.00 -9.32
C GLY A 450 17.07 -3.53 -9.06
N THR A 451 17.28 -3.14 -7.79
CA THR A 451 17.73 -1.79 -7.44
C THR A 451 19.09 -1.48 -8.02
N VAL A 452 20.09 -2.35 -7.84
CA VAL A 452 21.46 -2.12 -8.35
C VAL A 452 21.46 -2.01 -9.88
N LEU A 453 20.80 -2.93 -10.60
CA LEU A 453 20.71 -2.91 -12.06
C LEU A 453 20.05 -1.64 -12.62
N LEU A 454 19.13 -1.02 -11.87
CA LEU A 454 18.43 0.21 -12.29
C LEU A 454 19.12 1.49 -11.81
N THR A 455 20.09 1.41 -10.89
CA THR A 455 20.77 2.56 -10.28
C THR A 455 22.25 2.66 -10.68
N LEU A 456 22.77 1.74 -11.49
CA LEU A 456 24.11 1.84 -12.04
C LEU A 456 24.14 2.66 -13.34
N ARG A 457 25.26 3.36 -13.54
CA ARG A 457 25.57 4.02 -14.81
C ARG A 457 26.15 2.98 -15.76
N GLY A 458 25.49 2.75 -16.90
CA GLY A 458 26.02 1.86 -17.94
C GLY A 458 24.93 1.10 -18.68
N ARG A 459 25.36 0.14 -19.50
CA ARG A 459 24.48 -0.79 -20.23
C ARG A 459 24.26 -2.10 -19.48
N GLY A 460 25.12 -2.41 -18.52
CA GLY A 460 25.09 -3.62 -17.71
C GLY A 460 26.17 -3.56 -16.62
N VAL A 461 26.27 -4.63 -15.83
CA VAL A 461 27.20 -4.76 -14.70
C VAL A 461 27.82 -6.16 -14.70
N GLY A 462 29.12 -6.24 -14.45
CA GLY A 462 29.81 -7.51 -14.26
C GLY A 462 29.40 -8.19 -12.95
N HIS A 463 29.62 -9.50 -12.83
CA HIS A 463 29.23 -10.26 -11.64
C HIS A 463 29.89 -9.72 -10.36
N GLN A 464 31.19 -9.45 -10.40
CA GLN A 464 31.93 -8.98 -9.21
C GLN A 464 31.46 -7.59 -8.75
N GLU A 465 31.18 -6.70 -9.70
CA GLU A 465 30.66 -5.38 -9.40
C GLU A 465 29.23 -5.45 -8.85
N LEU A 466 28.39 -6.35 -9.37
CA LEU A 466 27.06 -6.60 -8.81
C LEU A 466 27.14 -7.04 -7.35
N VAL A 467 28.04 -7.97 -7.02
CA VAL A 467 28.31 -8.40 -5.64
C VAL A 467 28.70 -7.22 -4.77
N ARG A 468 29.71 -6.44 -5.16
CA ARG A 468 30.19 -5.28 -4.41
C ARG A 468 29.08 -4.28 -4.12
N ARG A 469 28.24 -3.98 -5.11
CA ARG A 469 27.15 -2.99 -4.99
C ARG A 469 25.98 -3.51 -4.15
N VAL A 470 25.66 -4.80 -4.24
CA VAL A 470 24.65 -5.42 -3.37
C VAL A 470 25.12 -5.43 -1.92
N GLU A 471 26.38 -5.77 -1.64
CA GLU A 471 26.95 -5.73 -0.28
C GLU A 471 26.92 -4.32 0.31
N TRP A 472 27.31 -3.32 -0.49
CA TRP A 472 27.18 -1.90 -0.11
C TRP A 472 25.72 -1.55 0.21
N LEU A 473 24.77 -1.90 -0.65
CA LEU A 473 23.36 -1.61 -0.43
C LEU A 473 22.81 -2.30 0.82
N THR A 474 23.18 -3.57 1.05
CA THR A 474 22.83 -4.30 2.27
C THR A 474 23.35 -3.61 3.52
N ALA A 475 24.60 -3.15 3.51
CA ALA A 475 25.18 -2.39 4.61
C ALA A 475 24.42 -1.07 4.85
N ARG A 476 24.07 -0.34 3.78
CA ARG A 476 23.24 0.88 3.86
C ARG A 476 21.86 0.61 4.46
N ILE A 477 21.20 -0.47 4.04
CA ILE A 477 19.88 -0.86 4.57
C ILE A 477 19.97 -1.14 6.07
N ARG A 478 20.96 -1.95 6.50
CA ARG A 478 21.17 -2.27 7.91
C ARG A 478 21.50 -1.05 8.75
N ALA A 479 22.33 -0.13 8.25
CA ALA A 479 22.65 1.13 8.92
C ALA A 479 21.42 2.04 9.13
N LYS A 480 20.37 1.87 8.32
CA LYS A 480 19.07 2.55 8.48
C LYS A 480 18.10 1.81 9.40
N GLY A 481 18.51 0.69 10.00
CA GLY A 481 17.63 -0.18 10.78
C GLY A 481 16.68 -1.03 9.92
N GLY A 482 16.89 -1.07 8.60
CA GLY A 482 16.15 -1.94 7.70
C GLY A 482 16.64 -3.39 7.76
N ARG A 483 15.77 -4.33 7.39
CA ARG A 483 16.07 -5.76 7.40
C ARG A 483 16.36 -6.24 5.98
N VAL A 484 17.31 -7.15 5.85
CA VAL A 484 17.62 -7.84 4.60
C VAL A 484 17.40 -9.33 4.83
N ALA A 485 16.80 -9.98 3.84
CA ALA A 485 16.53 -11.41 3.83
C ALA A 485 17.79 -12.21 4.19
N HIS A 486 17.71 -13.02 5.24
CA HIS A 486 18.81 -13.89 5.66
C HIS A 486 18.79 -15.19 4.84
N PHE A 487 19.96 -15.68 4.41
CA PHE A 487 20.11 -16.95 3.66
C PHE A 487 21.11 -17.89 4.37
N GLY A 488 21.19 -17.82 5.69
CA GLY A 488 22.24 -18.50 6.45
C GLY A 488 23.60 -17.86 6.22
N ASN A 489 24.66 -18.64 6.47
CA ASN A 489 26.05 -18.26 6.21
C ASN A 489 26.43 -18.39 4.70
N ALA A 490 25.45 -18.33 3.80
CA ALA A 490 25.71 -18.41 2.36
C ALA A 490 26.46 -17.15 1.87
N PRO A 491 27.50 -17.30 1.03
CA PRO A 491 28.18 -16.17 0.43
C PRO A 491 27.22 -15.28 -0.38
N THR A 492 27.46 -13.96 -0.39
CA THR A 492 26.63 -12.99 -1.13
C THR A 492 26.50 -13.35 -2.62
N SER A 493 27.58 -13.87 -3.22
CA SER A 493 27.59 -14.32 -4.62
C SER A 493 26.54 -15.40 -4.90
N ASP A 494 26.35 -16.36 -4.00
CA ASP A 494 25.37 -17.45 -4.19
C ASP A 494 23.94 -16.93 -4.07
N ILE A 495 23.72 -15.99 -3.15
CA ILE A 495 22.43 -15.31 -2.98
C ILE A 495 22.07 -14.54 -4.26
N ILE A 496 23.05 -13.86 -4.86
CA ILE A 496 22.87 -13.13 -6.11
C ILE A 496 22.54 -14.07 -7.26
N ASN A 497 23.27 -15.19 -7.41
CA ASN A 497 23.00 -16.18 -8.45
C ASN A 497 21.57 -16.74 -8.33
N ARG A 498 21.14 -17.12 -7.13
CA ARG A 498 19.76 -17.57 -6.88
C ARG A 498 18.74 -16.48 -7.20
N GLY A 499 19.01 -15.22 -6.83
CA GLY A 499 18.15 -14.10 -7.14
C GLY A 499 18.01 -13.84 -8.65
N LEU A 500 19.12 -13.95 -9.39
CA LEU A 500 19.13 -13.84 -10.86
C LEU A 500 18.34 -14.97 -11.52
N GLU A 501 18.45 -16.20 -11.03
CA GLU A 501 17.64 -17.33 -11.48
C GLU A 501 16.13 -17.10 -11.27
N VAL A 502 15.75 -16.58 -10.10
CA VAL A 502 14.33 -16.28 -9.79
C VAL A 502 13.79 -15.13 -10.65
N LEU A 503 14.58 -14.07 -10.83
CA LEU A 503 14.21 -12.97 -11.74
C LEU A 503 14.00 -13.50 -13.16
N GLY A 504 14.90 -14.36 -13.62
CA GLY A 504 14.84 -15.03 -14.92
C GLY A 504 15.22 -14.12 -16.10
N LYS A 505 15.39 -14.75 -17.26
CA LYS A 505 15.89 -14.10 -18.49
C LYS A 505 15.01 -12.97 -19.03
N ASP A 506 13.71 -13.00 -18.72
CA ASP A 506 12.75 -12.01 -19.21
C ASP A 506 12.90 -10.67 -18.46
N LEU A 507 13.43 -10.70 -17.23
CA LEU A 507 13.72 -9.50 -16.43
C LEU A 507 15.19 -9.08 -16.50
N VAL A 508 16.10 -10.05 -16.40
CA VAL A 508 17.54 -9.81 -16.37
C VAL A 508 18.22 -10.68 -17.42
N GLY A 509 18.87 -10.02 -18.37
CA GLY A 509 19.63 -10.65 -19.44
C GLY A 509 21.11 -10.76 -19.08
N VAL A 510 21.80 -11.70 -19.74
CA VAL A 510 23.24 -11.90 -19.62
C VAL A 510 23.86 -11.75 -21.01
N VAL A 511 24.96 -11.01 -21.10
CA VAL A 511 25.81 -10.99 -22.30
C VAL A 511 27.01 -11.88 -22.05
N ASP A 512 27.05 -13.00 -22.76
CA ASP A 512 28.16 -13.95 -22.75
C ASP A 512 29.25 -13.56 -23.76
N GLY A 513 30.44 -14.16 -23.64
CA GLY A 513 31.57 -13.91 -24.55
C GLY A 513 32.34 -12.61 -24.31
N LEU A 514 32.10 -11.96 -23.17
CA LEU A 514 32.88 -10.84 -22.64
C LEU A 514 33.93 -11.34 -21.64
N ALA A 515 34.83 -10.45 -21.19
CA ALA A 515 35.85 -10.79 -20.18
C ALA A 515 35.24 -11.31 -18.86
N GLU A 516 34.01 -10.87 -18.54
CA GLU A 516 33.18 -11.44 -17.48
C GLU A 516 31.69 -11.41 -17.90
N PRO A 517 30.84 -12.32 -17.38
CA PRO A 517 29.40 -12.26 -17.60
C PRO A 517 28.83 -10.91 -17.16
N THR A 518 28.15 -10.23 -18.08
CA THR A 518 27.59 -8.89 -17.84
C THR A 518 26.08 -8.96 -17.82
N PHE A 519 25.48 -8.59 -16.69
CA PHE A 519 24.05 -8.59 -16.45
C PHE A 519 23.43 -7.23 -16.81
N TYR A 520 22.24 -7.24 -17.39
CA TYR A 520 21.51 -6.02 -17.71
C TYR A 520 20.00 -6.19 -17.54
N ALA A 521 19.31 -5.09 -17.25
CA ALA A 521 17.85 -5.09 -17.15
C ALA A 521 17.22 -5.17 -18.55
N VAL A 522 16.51 -6.27 -18.83
CA VAL A 522 15.76 -6.50 -20.07
C VAL A 522 14.45 -5.70 -20.03
N ASP A 523 13.58 -6.01 -19.07
CA ASP A 523 12.39 -5.21 -18.78
C ASP A 523 12.65 -4.29 -17.57
N ARG A 524 13.14 -3.08 -17.87
CA ARG A 524 13.39 -2.04 -16.85
C ARG A 524 12.11 -1.61 -16.13
N PHE A 525 10.97 -1.62 -16.82
CA PHE A 525 9.70 -1.16 -16.25
C PHE A 525 9.19 -2.18 -15.24
N GLN A 526 9.18 -3.48 -15.56
CA GLN A 526 8.82 -4.52 -14.61
C GLN A 526 9.84 -4.63 -13.47
N LEU A 527 11.14 -4.55 -13.75
CA LEU A 527 12.19 -4.60 -12.73
C LEU A 527 12.08 -3.43 -11.73
N SER A 528 11.50 -2.30 -12.15
CA SER A 528 11.26 -1.14 -11.29
C SER A 528 10.32 -1.46 -10.12
N PHE A 529 9.43 -2.46 -10.24
CA PHE A 529 8.59 -2.95 -9.15
C PHE A 529 9.45 -3.38 -7.94
N TYR A 530 10.52 -4.12 -8.20
CA TYR A 530 11.44 -4.62 -7.18
C TYR A 530 12.29 -3.49 -6.59
N ARG A 531 12.78 -2.57 -7.42
CA ARG A 531 13.48 -1.37 -6.93
C ARG A 531 12.62 -0.55 -5.98
N ASN A 532 11.35 -0.38 -6.32
CA ASN A 532 10.44 0.44 -5.54
C ASN A 532 10.18 -0.12 -4.12
N MET A 533 10.44 -1.42 -3.88
CA MET A 533 10.36 -2.02 -2.55
C MET A 533 11.47 -1.49 -1.62
N THR A 534 12.58 -0.93 -2.13
CA THR A 534 13.68 -0.42 -1.30
C THR A 534 13.65 1.10 -1.09
N ILE A 535 12.90 1.85 -1.93
CA ILE A 535 12.94 3.33 -1.94
C ILE A 535 12.55 3.95 -0.59
N HIS A 536 11.60 3.34 0.12
CA HIS A 536 11.07 3.87 1.38
C HIS A 536 12.15 4.07 2.46
N LEU A 537 13.26 3.32 2.41
CA LEU A 537 14.39 3.43 3.34
C LEU A 537 15.30 4.64 3.05
N PHE A 538 15.30 5.13 1.81
CA PHE A 538 16.25 6.12 1.30
C PHE A 538 15.57 7.37 0.73
N ILE A 539 14.29 7.58 1.04
CA ILE A 539 13.52 8.65 0.42
C ILE A 539 14.08 10.04 0.74
N TYR A 540 14.56 10.26 1.96
CA TYR A 540 15.11 11.56 2.35
C TYR A 540 16.47 11.83 1.69
N GLU A 541 17.34 10.82 1.62
CA GLU A 541 18.64 10.88 0.92
C GLU A 541 18.42 11.17 -0.55
N ALA A 542 17.44 10.52 -1.16
CA ALA A 542 17.04 10.76 -2.54
C ALA A 542 16.56 12.19 -2.78
N LEU A 543 15.71 12.72 -1.88
CA LEU A 543 15.24 14.11 -1.97
C LEU A 543 16.38 15.12 -1.85
N VAL A 544 17.29 14.93 -0.89
CA VAL A 544 18.48 15.79 -0.71
C VAL A 544 19.37 15.71 -1.94
N SER A 545 19.62 14.51 -2.45
CA SER A 545 20.50 14.30 -3.61
C SER A 545 19.93 14.93 -4.88
N ALA A 546 18.63 14.78 -5.13
CA ALA A 546 17.96 15.41 -6.26
C ALA A 546 17.86 16.94 -6.13
N ALA A 547 17.74 17.47 -4.90
CA ALA A 547 17.79 18.91 -4.67
C ALA A 547 19.19 19.48 -4.93
N MET A 548 20.25 18.81 -4.47
CA MET A 548 21.65 19.15 -4.81
C MET A 548 21.91 19.03 -6.32
N TYR A 549 21.22 18.12 -7.01
CA TYR A 549 21.40 17.90 -8.45
C TYR A 549 21.13 19.17 -9.28
N THR A 550 20.28 20.08 -8.79
CA THR A 550 20.00 21.37 -9.43
C THR A 550 21.27 22.19 -9.68
N ARG A 551 22.28 22.10 -8.80
CA ARG A 551 23.60 22.73 -8.93
C ARG A 551 24.63 21.78 -9.53
N VAL A 552 24.67 20.51 -9.11
CA VAL A 552 25.66 19.52 -9.57
C VAL A 552 25.60 19.29 -11.09
N LYS A 553 24.42 19.38 -11.70
CA LYS A 553 24.25 19.17 -13.14
C LYS A 553 24.89 20.26 -14.01
N LEU A 554 25.08 21.47 -13.48
CA LEU A 554 25.69 22.61 -14.18
C LEU A 554 27.17 22.35 -14.54
N GLY A 555 27.81 21.38 -13.87
CA GLY A 555 29.24 21.11 -14.06
C GLY A 555 30.12 22.15 -13.35
N GLY A 556 31.37 22.30 -13.79
CA GLY A 556 32.33 23.23 -13.17
C GLY A 556 32.97 22.72 -11.88
N GLY A 557 33.68 23.61 -11.17
CA GLY A 557 34.35 23.31 -9.89
C GLY A 557 33.38 23.24 -8.70
N SER A 558 33.88 22.85 -7.52
CA SER A 558 33.06 22.67 -6.30
C SER A 558 32.20 23.90 -6.00
N ALA A 559 32.77 25.10 -6.07
CA ALA A 559 32.07 26.34 -5.74
C ALA A 559 30.79 26.61 -6.56
N ILE A 560 30.69 26.07 -7.79
CA ILE A 560 29.50 26.21 -8.65
C ILE A 560 28.45 25.13 -8.32
N GLN A 561 28.93 23.96 -7.91
CA GLN A 561 28.10 22.78 -7.61
C GLN A 561 27.55 22.78 -6.19
N ASP A 562 28.16 23.53 -5.28
CA ASP A 562 27.73 23.64 -3.90
C ASP A 562 26.41 24.45 -3.84
N ILE A 563 25.49 24.01 -2.97
CA ILE A 563 24.16 24.61 -2.78
C ILE A 563 24.08 25.24 -1.39
N THR A 564 23.44 26.40 -1.26
CA THR A 564 23.22 26.99 0.07
C THR A 564 22.18 26.19 0.84
N TYR A 565 22.26 26.20 2.17
CA TYR A 565 21.31 25.46 3.00
C TYR A 565 19.85 25.92 2.80
N GLU A 566 19.63 27.22 2.59
CA GLU A 566 18.30 27.78 2.34
C GLU A 566 17.70 27.28 1.02
N GLU A 567 18.49 27.29 -0.05
CA GLU A 567 18.06 26.75 -1.35
C GLU A 567 17.80 25.24 -1.28
N LEU A 568 18.69 24.50 -0.63
CA LEU A 568 18.55 23.06 -0.42
C LEU A 568 17.25 22.75 0.32
N LYS A 569 17.01 23.43 1.44
CA LYS A 569 15.79 23.28 2.25
C LYS A 569 14.55 23.63 1.43
N GLY A 570 14.58 24.72 0.66
CA GLY A 570 13.49 25.14 -0.20
C GLY A 570 13.15 24.10 -1.27
N GLN A 571 14.15 23.51 -1.91
CA GLN A 571 13.96 22.51 -2.94
C GLN A 571 13.53 21.15 -2.38
N VAL A 572 14.09 20.72 -1.23
CA VAL A 572 13.64 19.51 -0.52
C VAL A 572 12.18 19.65 -0.06
N LEU A 573 11.79 20.83 0.44
CA LEU A 573 10.40 21.10 0.82
C LEU A 573 9.47 21.01 -0.38
N PHE A 574 9.86 21.59 -1.51
CA PHE A 574 9.12 21.50 -2.77
C PHE A 574 8.94 20.04 -3.22
N LEU A 575 10.03 19.26 -3.29
CA LEU A 575 9.96 17.86 -3.73
C LEU A 575 9.18 16.97 -2.74
N SER A 576 9.34 17.16 -1.42
CA SER A 576 8.54 16.40 -0.44
C SER A 576 7.05 16.73 -0.53
N SER A 577 6.72 17.99 -0.87
CA SER A 577 5.36 18.42 -1.11
C SER A 577 4.80 17.75 -2.36
N LEU A 578 5.55 17.77 -3.47
CA LEU A 578 5.21 17.16 -4.74
C LEU A 578 4.91 15.65 -4.57
N PHE A 579 5.73 14.94 -3.80
CA PHE A 579 5.62 13.48 -3.62
C PHE A 579 4.78 13.02 -2.42
N ARG A 580 4.02 13.91 -1.76
CA ARG A 580 3.19 13.54 -0.60
C ARG A 580 2.15 12.45 -0.90
N GLY A 581 1.70 12.34 -2.15
CA GLY A 581 0.79 11.27 -2.59
C GLY A 581 1.49 9.99 -3.06
N GLU A 582 2.81 10.03 -3.27
CA GLU A 582 3.61 8.95 -3.85
C GLU A 582 4.40 8.17 -2.80
N PHE A 583 4.89 8.86 -1.77
CA PHE A 583 5.70 8.27 -0.68
C PHE A 583 5.13 8.59 0.69
N ILE A 584 5.40 7.71 1.65
CA ILE A 584 5.05 7.87 3.05
C ILE A 584 6.24 8.51 3.77
N PHE A 585 6.03 9.69 4.34
CA PHE A 585 7.05 10.43 5.09
C PHE A 585 6.90 10.20 6.60
N GLY A 586 8.02 10.18 7.32
CA GLY A 586 8.08 10.07 8.78
C GLY A 586 7.44 11.26 9.51
N SER A 587 7.00 11.02 10.74
CA SER A 587 6.24 11.97 11.57
C SER A 587 7.08 13.05 12.25
N ALA A 588 8.42 12.94 12.28
CA ALA A 588 9.34 13.82 13.01
C ALA A 588 9.46 15.25 12.44
N GLY A 589 8.79 15.55 11.31
CA GLY A 589 8.84 16.84 10.64
C GLY A 589 10.01 16.98 9.65
N LEU A 590 9.83 17.81 8.62
CA LEU A 590 10.78 17.89 7.50
C LEU A 590 12.16 18.40 7.92
N ALA A 591 12.23 19.41 8.80
CA ALA A 591 13.51 20.01 9.22
C ALA A 591 14.39 18.99 9.97
N THR A 592 13.82 18.30 10.95
CA THR A 592 14.49 17.23 11.71
C THR A 592 14.96 16.11 10.80
N ASN A 593 14.10 15.68 9.86
CA ASN A 593 14.46 14.62 8.91
C ASN A 593 15.59 15.07 7.96
N LEU A 594 15.57 16.32 7.49
CA LEU A 594 16.61 16.88 6.63
C LEU A 594 17.96 16.92 7.37
N GLU A 595 17.98 17.41 8.60
CA GLU A 595 19.21 17.49 9.39
C GLU A 595 19.78 16.09 9.69
N ASN A 596 18.94 15.15 10.12
CA ASN A 596 19.35 13.75 10.32
C ASN A 596 19.88 13.11 9.04
N THR A 597 19.27 13.43 7.89
CA THR A 597 19.71 12.93 6.58
C THR A 597 21.08 13.50 6.21
N LEU A 598 21.29 14.81 6.39
CA LEU A 598 22.58 15.46 6.13
C LEU A 598 23.68 14.89 7.01
N ARG A 599 23.43 14.71 8.32
CA ARG A 599 24.37 14.05 9.23
C ARG A 599 24.72 12.63 8.78
N GLY A 600 23.72 11.87 8.33
CA GLY A 600 23.94 10.53 7.78
C GLY A 600 24.80 10.53 6.53
N LEU A 601 24.44 11.36 5.53
CA LEU A 601 25.20 11.47 4.28
C LEU A 601 26.63 12.01 4.48
N GLU A 602 26.85 12.86 5.47
CA GLU A 602 28.17 13.36 5.86
C GLU A 602 29.00 12.26 6.52
N ALA A 603 28.41 11.50 7.44
CA ALA A 603 29.08 10.35 8.07
C ALA A 603 29.49 9.29 7.03
N ASP A 604 28.69 9.11 5.98
CA ASP A 604 28.97 8.20 4.88
C ASP A 604 29.99 8.75 3.86
N GLN A 605 30.52 9.95 4.08
CA GLN A 605 31.43 10.63 3.16
C GLN A 605 30.83 10.83 1.76
N ILE A 606 29.52 11.05 1.66
CA ILE A 606 28.83 11.33 0.38
C ILE A 606 28.73 12.85 0.15
N VAL A 607 28.40 13.60 1.20
CA VAL A 607 28.29 15.06 1.16
C VAL A 607 29.25 15.72 2.15
N ARG A 608 29.71 16.93 1.80
CA ARG A 608 30.42 17.85 2.68
C ARG A 608 29.42 18.89 3.19
N VAL A 609 29.38 19.11 4.50
CA VAL A 609 28.51 20.10 5.13
C VAL A 609 29.37 21.19 5.78
N ASP A 610 29.39 22.36 5.17
CA ASP A 610 30.11 23.51 5.70
C ASP A 610 29.26 24.23 6.76
N ARG A 611 29.88 24.65 7.86
CA ARG A 611 29.20 25.28 9.01
C ARG A 611 29.84 26.61 9.35
N ASP A 612 29.03 27.56 9.85
CA ASP A 612 29.52 28.83 10.39
C ASP A 612 30.12 28.67 11.80
N GLU A 613 30.68 29.74 12.35
CA GLU A 613 31.26 29.78 13.70
C GLU A 613 30.25 29.43 14.81
N LYS A 614 28.94 29.53 14.52
CA LYS A 614 27.84 29.20 15.44
C LYS A 614 27.34 27.76 15.27
N GLY A 615 27.92 26.99 14.34
CA GLY A 615 27.55 25.62 14.03
C GLY A 615 26.35 25.45 13.08
N ASN A 616 25.84 26.53 12.49
CA ASN A 616 24.76 26.47 11.50
C ASN A 616 25.30 26.05 10.13
N ILE A 617 24.52 25.24 9.41
CA ILE A 617 24.88 24.79 8.06
C ILE A 617 24.75 25.96 7.08
N THR A 618 25.83 26.27 6.36
CA THR A 618 25.88 27.35 5.36
C THR A 618 25.73 26.78 3.96
N THR A 619 26.61 25.85 3.58
CA THR A 619 26.67 25.23 2.25
C THR A 619 26.78 23.72 2.33
N VAL A 620 26.22 23.05 1.33
CA VAL A 620 26.30 21.59 1.18
C VAL A 620 26.84 21.28 -0.20
N GLY A 621 27.86 20.44 -0.27
CA GLY A 621 28.52 20.02 -1.50
C GLY A 621 28.74 18.52 -1.54
N LEU A 622 29.25 18.00 -2.66
CA LEU A 622 29.77 16.62 -2.69
C LEU A 622 31.06 16.54 -1.87
N SER A 623 31.35 15.40 -1.25
CA SER A 623 32.64 15.17 -0.58
C SER A 623 33.79 15.01 -1.59
N ALA A 624 35.04 14.97 -1.13
CA ALA A 624 36.18 14.70 -2.00
C ALA A 624 36.24 13.20 -2.38
N GLU A 625 35.86 12.35 -1.44
CA GLU A 625 35.82 10.89 -1.51
C GLU A 625 34.81 10.45 -2.57
N GLU A 626 33.60 11.02 -2.53
CA GLU A 626 32.53 10.71 -3.49
C GLU A 626 32.89 11.19 -4.90
N ARG A 627 33.62 12.30 -5.02
CA ARG A 627 34.17 12.75 -6.31
C ARG A 627 35.24 11.80 -6.85
N LYS A 628 36.13 11.29 -6.00
CA LYS A 628 37.14 10.27 -6.39
C LYS A 628 36.49 8.96 -6.83
N ALA A 629 35.37 8.58 -6.20
CA ALA A 629 34.59 7.40 -6.54
C ALA A 629 33.66 7.59 -7.76
N GLY A 630 33.72 8.73 -8.47
CA GLY A 630 32.91 8.95 -9.67
C GLY A 630 31.44 9.30 -9.43
N ARG A 631 31.07 9.65 -8.18
CA ARG A 631 29.72 9.97 -7.70
C ARG A 631 28.73 8.79 -7.66
N GLU A 632 29.24 7.55 -7.60
CA GLU A 632 28.40 6.36 -7.68
C GLU A 632 27.32 6.25 -6.58
N ASN A 633 27.61 6.70 -5.35
CA ASN A 633 26.67 6.60 -4.22
C ASN A 633 25.69 7.76 -4.19
N TYR A 634 26.15 8.96 -4.56
CA TYR A 634 25.29 10.12 -4.78
C TYR A 634 24.28 9.85 -5.90
N ASP A 635 24.76 9.31 -7.03
CA ASP A 635 23.92 9.01 -8.18
C ASP A 635 22.89 7.94 -7.85
N PHE A 636 23.26 6.92 -7.05
CA PHE A 636 22.34 5.88 -6.59
C PHE A 636 21.06 6.49 -6.01
N TYR A 637 21.18 7.47 -5.10
CA TYR A 637 20.02 8.12 -4.49
C TYR A 637 19.18 8.92 -5.49
N CYS A 638 19.83 9.61 -6.44
CA CYS A 638 19.14 10.30 -7.52
C CYS A 638 18.34 9.32 -8.41
N PHE A 639 18.93 8.18 -8.77
CA PHE A 639 18.30 7.16 -9.60
C PHE A 639 17.05 6.53 -8.99
N LEU A 640 16.94 6.52 -7.64
CA LEU A 640 15.74 6.03 -6.98
C LEU A 640 14.50 6.87 -7.29
N ILE A 641 14.65 8.20 -7.43
CA ILE A 641 13.50 9.11 -7.54
C ILE A 641 13.34 9.84 -8.87
N TRP A 642 14.36 9.88 -9.72
CA TRP A 642 14.26 10.54 -11.04
C TRP A 642 13.08 10.08 -11.89
N PRO A 643 12.70 8.79 -11.96
CA PRO A 643 11.50 8.37 -12.69
C PRO A 643 10.22 9.06 -12.20
N PHE A 644 10.10 9.31 -10.90
CA PHE A 644 8.93 9.97 -10.30
C PHE A 644 8.95 11.49 -10.55
N ILE A 645 10.15 12.10 -10.56
CA ILE A 645 10.33 13.51 -10.96
C ILE A 645 9.91 13.69 -12.42
N GLU A 646 10.34 12.80 -13.32
CA GLU A 646 9.92 12.84 -14.73
C GLU A 646 8.42 12.59 -14.90
N ALA A 647 7.81 11.67 -14.15
CA ALA A 647 6.37 11.45 -14.18
C ALA A 647 5.59 12.71 -13.74
N SER A 648 6.05 13.38 -12.68
CA SER A 648 5.41 14.59 -12.17
C SER A 648 5.60 15.77 -13.12
N TRP A 649 6.76 15.87 -13.77
CA TRP A 649 7.00 16.84 -14.84
C TRP A 649 6.10 16.57 -16.05
N LEU A 650 6.00 15.33 -16.50
CA LEU A 650 5.12 14.94 -17.60
C LEU A 650 3.66 15.31 -17.31
N ALA A 651 3.21 15.03 -16.09
CA ALA A 651 1.86 15.40 -15.64
C ALA A 651 1.67 16.93 -15.61
N ALA A 652 2.68 17.72 -15.22
CA ALA A 652 2.58 19.18 -15.21
C ALA A 652 2.57 19.75 -16.64
N VAL A 653 3.41 19.21 -17.52
CA VAL A 653 3.42 19.55 -18.95
C VAL A 653 2.07 19.23 -19.60
N SER A 654 1.47 18.07 -19.33
CA SER A 654 0.19 17.70 -19.93
C SER A 654 -0.97 18.62 -19.49
N LEU A 655 -0.87 19.28 -18.33
CA LEU A 655 -1.85 20.29 -17.92
C LEU A 655 -1.85 21.53 -18.82
N MET A 656 -0.74 21.87 -19.46
CA MET A 656 -0.68 23.03 -20.37
C MET A 656 -1.60 22.86 -21.57
N GLY A 657 -1.77 21.61 -22.04
CA GLY A 657 -2.70 21.25 -23.12
C GLY A 657 -4.18 21.34 -22.71
N LEU A 658 -4.46 21.51 -21.42
CA LEU A 658 -5.81 21.77 -20.90
C LEU A 658 -6.14 23.28 -20.88
N SER A 659 -5.33 24.12 -21.53
CA SER A 659 -5.68 25.50 -21.80
C SER A 659 -6.62 25.55 -23.02
N PRO A 660 -7.79 26.23 -22.94
CA PRO A 660 -8.75 26.30 -24.04
C PRO A 660 -8.09 26.81 -25.35
N PRO A 661 -8.30 26.16 -26.50
CA PRO A 661 -7.87 26.66 -27.80
C PRO A 661 -8.56 27.99 -28.16
N LEU A 662 -7.94 28.79 -29.03
CA LEU A 662 -8.54 30.04 -29.53
C LEU A 662 -9.94 29.81 -30.10
N GLY A 663 -10.89 30.68 -29.74
CA GLY A 663 -12.29 30.59 -30.19
C GLY A 663 -13.16 29.61 -29.38
N THR A 664 -12.61 28.92 -28.38
CA THR A 664 -13.37 28.02 -27.50
C THR A 664 -13.65 28.67 -26.15
N ASN A 665 -14.91 28.66 -25.69
CA ASN A 665 -15.24 29.17 -24.35
C ASN A 665 -14.57 28.31 -23.27
N GLY A 666 -14.04 28.96 -22.23
CA GLY A 666 -13.38 28.33 -21.09
C GLY A 666 -14.30 27.56 -20.14
N ASP A 667 -15.50 27.16 -20.59
CA ASP A 667 -16.53 26.47 -19.82
C ASP A 667 -16.52 24.95 -20.06
N ILE A 668 -15.63 24.46 -20.92
CA ILE A 668 -15.50 23.04 -21.24
C ILE A 668 -14.70 22.31 -20.16
N TRP A 669 -15.22 21.17 -19.74
CA TRP A 669 -14.62 20.25 -18.78
C TRP A 669 -14.24 18.95 -19.49
N ILE A 670 -13.02 18.48 -19.25
CA ILE A 670 -12.46 17.29 -19.90
C ILE A 670 -12.58 16.11 -18.96
N GLU A 671 -12.93 14.92 -19.47
CA GLU A 671 -12.94 13.71 -18.66
C GLU A 671 -11.55 13.42 -18.07
N SER A 672 -11.48 13.19 -16.76
CA SER A 672 -10.19 13.04 -16.07
C SER A 672 -9.39 11.85 -16.58
N ALA A 673 -10.06 10.75 -16.94
CA ALA A 673 -9.41 9.57 -17.51
C ALA A 673 -8.79 9.85 -18.88
N LYS A 674 -9.51 10.56 -19.77
CA LYS A 674 -8.99 10.92 -21.10
C LYS A 674 -7.79 11.86 -21.01
N ALA A 675 -7.81 12.82 -20.08
CA ALA A 675 -6.66 13.69 -19.84
C ALA A 675 -5.42 12.91 -19.38
N GLN A 676 -5.60 11.93 -18.48
CA GLN A 676 -4.51 11.05 -18.02
C GLN A 676 -3.99 10.12 -19.13
N ASP A 677 -4.88 9.57 -19.95
CA ASP A 677 -4.50 8.72 -21.09
C ASP A 677 -3.74 9.52 -22.16
N SER A 678 -4.14 10.78 -22.39
CA SER A 678 -3.43 11.72 -23.26
C SER A 678 -2.04 12.07 -22.71
N ALA A 679 -1.91 12.31 -21.40
CA ALA A 679 -0.61 12.53 -20.75
C ALA A 679 0.31 11.31 -20.89
N GLN A 680 -0.23 10.10 -20.75
CA GLN A 680 0.54 8.87 -20.97
C GLN A 680 0.97 8.71 -22.43
N LEU A 681 0.11 9.04 -23.40
CA LEU A 681 0.45 9.01 -24.83
C LEU A 681 1.55 10.03 -25.16
N LEU A 682 1.46 11.24 -24.60
CA LEU A 682 2.51 12.25 -24.69
C LEU A 682 3.83 11.68 -24.13
N GLY A 683 3.80 11.10 -22.94
CA GLY A 683 4.97 10.51 -22.31
C GLY A 683 5.63 9.41 -23.14
N LYS A 684 4.84 8.50 -23.73
CA LYS A 684 5.37 7.47 -24.66
C LYS A 684 6.07 8.12 -25.84
N THR A 685 5.47 9.16 -26.41
CA THR A 685 6.06 9.93 -27.52
C THR A 685 7.38 10.59 -27.10
N LEU A 686 7.40 11.30 -25.98
CA LEU A 686 8.58 11.99 -25.45
C LEU A 686 9.71 11.03 -25.09
N TYR A 687 9.41 9.84 -24.57
CA TYR A 687 10.42 8.81 -24.32
C TYR A 687 11.07 8.32 -25.61
N HIS A 688 10.28 7.98 -26.63
CA HIS A 688 10.82 7.53 -27.91
C HIS A 688 11.55 8.64 -28.69
N GLN A 689 11.24 9.91 -28.42
CA GLN A 689 11.96 11.07 -28.96
C GLN A 689 13.19 11.49 -28.13
N GLY A 690 13.43 10.86 -26.98
CA GLY A 690 14.57 11.14 -26.11
C GLY A 690 14.41 12.34 -25.17
N ASP A 691 13.20 12.90 -25.04
CA ASP A 691 12.86 13.99 -24.13
C ASP A 691 12.57 13.52 -22.69
N LEU A 692 12.17 12.25 -22.53
CA LEU A 692 12.12 11.55 -21.24
C LEU A 692 13.24 10.52 -21.17
N SER A 693 13.93 10.47 -20.03
CA SER A 693 15.00 9.50 -19.79
C SER A 693 14.46 8.15 -19.30
N TYR A 694 13.32 8.15 -18.62
CA TYR A 694 12.76 7.00 -17.94
C TYR A 694 11.40 6.64 -18.52
N PHE A 695 11.27 5.46 -19.11
CA PHE A 695 9.97 4.96 -19.58
C PHE A 695 8.99 4.79 -18.41
N GLU A 696 9.50 4.53 -17.20
CA GLU A 696 8.67 4.43 -15.99
C GLU A 696 7.89 5.71 -15.69
N ALA A 697 8.29 6.87 -16.24
CA ALA A 697 7.56 8.12 -16.08
C ALA A 697 6.13 8.08 -16.65
N VAL A 698 5.85 7.16 -17.59
CA VAL A 698 4.52 6.99 -18.20
C VAL A 698 3.58 6.12 -17.35
N ASN A 699 4.01 5.71 -16.15
CA ASN A 699 3.23 4.89 -15.23
C ASN A 699 1.90 5.59 -14.88
N LYS A 700 0.77 4.95 -15.23
CA LYS A 700 -0.57 5.52 -15.05
C LYS A 700 -0.93 5.82 -13.58
N GLU A 701 -0.44 5.02 -12.63
CA GLU A 701 -0.71 5.25 -11.21
C GLU A 701 0.10 6.43 -10.68
N THR A 702 1.38 6.53 -11.04
CA THR A 702 2.21 7.69 -10.69
C THR A 702 1.65 8.98 -11.32
N LEU A 703 1.19 8.95 -12.58
CA LEU A 703 0.51 10.09 -13.22
C LEU A 703 -0.77 10.48 -12.47
N LYS A 704 -1.61 9.51 -12.06
CA LYS A 704 -2.80 9.80 -11.25
C LYS A 704 -2.45 10.45 -9.92
N ASN A 705 -1.39 9.99 -9.25
CA ASN A 705 -0.93 10.57 -7.99
C ASN A 705 -0.47 12.02 -8.19
N SER A 706 0.25 12.32 -9.27
CA SER A 706 0.63 13.69 -9.64
C SER A 706 -0.59 14.57 -9.92
N TYR A 707 -1.58 14.10 -10.69
CA TYR A 707 -2.83 14.84 -10.93
C TYR A 707 -3.62 15.09 -9.64
N ALA A 708 -3.70 14.10 -8.75
CA ALA A 708 -4.34 14.24 -7.45
C ALA A 708 -3.59 15.27 -6.57
N ARG A 709 -2.26 15.32 -6.66
CA ARG A 709 -1.45 16.34 -6.00
C ARG A 709 -1.73 17.73 -6.56
N PHE A 710 -1.76 17.90 -7.87
CA PHE A 710 -2.07 19.17 -8.52
C PHE A 710 -3.49 19.65 -8.21
N GLN A 711 -4.44 18.73 -8.02
CA GLN A 711 -5.76 19.05 -7.52
C GLN A 711 -5.74 19.57 -6.08
N GLN A 712 -4.93 18.97 -5.20
CA GLN A 712 -4.76 19.43 -3.82
C GLN A 712 -4.08 20.80 -3.74
N GLU A 713 -3.20 21.12 -4.69
CA GLU A 713 -2.53 22.42 -4.82
C GLU A 713 -3.35 23.46 -5.60
N HIS A 714 -4.58 23.12 -6.00
CA HIS A 714 -5.50 24.00 -6.74
C HIS A 714 -5.01 24.46 -8.12
N ILE A 715 -4.11 23.69 -8.73
CA ILE A 715 -3.70 23.90 -10.13
C ILE A 715 -4.82 23.43 -11.06
N VAL A 716 -5.47 22.31 -10.72
CA VAL A 716 -6.58 21.72 -11.49
C VAL A 716 -7.81 21.48 -10.60
N HIS A 717 -8.98 21.77 -11.13
CA HIS A 717 -10.27 21.45 -10.50
C HIS A 717 -10.80 20.14 -11.04
N VAL A 718 -11.34 19.29 -10.17
CA VAL A 718 -12.01 18.05 -10.55
C VAL A 718 -13.39 18.03 -9.92
N VAL A 719 -14.42 17.81 -10.74
CA VAL A 719 -15.82 17.72 -10.33
C VAL A 719 -16.32 16.29 -10.53
N LYS A 720 -16.93 15.73 -9.48
CA LYS A 720 -17.62 14.44 -9.51
C LYS A 720 -19.11 14.71 -9.52
N SER A 721 -19.81 14.22 -10.53
CA SER A 721 -21.28 14.35 -10.59
C SER A 721 -21.95 13.42 -9.60
N LYS A 722 -23.18 13.74 -9.18
CA LYS A 722 -24.03 12.82 -8.41
C LYS A 722 -24.49 11.64 -9.26
N ASP A 723 -24.65 11.84 -10.56
CA ASP A 723 -24.93 10.72 -11.48
C ASP A 723 -23.67 9.88 -11.66
N LEU A 724 -23.72 8.64 -11.16
CA LEU A 724 -22.63 7.67 -11.25
C LEU A 724 -22.26 7.29 -12.70
N LYS A 725 -23.13 7.59 -13.68
CA LYS A 725 -22.85 7.38 -15.12
C LYS A 725 -21.93 8.46 -15.69
N ILE A 726 -21.84 9.63 -15.06
CA ILE A 726 -20.99 10.74 -15.50
C ILE A 726 -19.63 10.60 -14.81
N PRO A 727 -18.55 10.27 -15.55
CA PRO A 727 -17.22 10.15 -14.95
C PRO A 727 -16.71 11.51 -14.45
N PRO A 728 -15.72 11.53 -13.55
CA PRO A 728 -15.11 12.76 -13.05
C PRO A 728 -14.52 13.59 -14.18
N ARG A 729 -14.81 14.89 -14.17
CA ARG A 729 -14.33 15.85 -15.17
C ARG A 729 -13.41 16.87 -14.52
N LEU A 730 -12.46 17.39 -15.28
CA LEU A 730 -11.44 18.32 -14.82
C LEU A 730 -11.31 19.55 -15.71
N GLN A 731 -10.80 20.61 -15.10
CA GLN A 731 -10.48 21.87 -15.78
C GLN A 731 -9.31 22.56 -15.06
N LEU A 732 -8.43 23.19 -15.82
CA LEU A 732 -7.33 23.98 -15.28
C LEU A 732 -7.84 25.25 -14.59
N ASP A 733 -7.30 25.55 -13.41
CA ASP A 733 -7.63 26.78 -12.69
C ASP A 733 -7.27 28.01 -13.56
N PRO A 734 -8.14 29.03 -13.67
CA PRO A 734 -7.90 30.21 -14.49
C PRO A 734 -6.56 30.91 -14.23
N GLU A 735 -6.08 30.95 -12.98
CA GLU A 735 -4.80 31.59 -12.64
C GLU A 735 -3.57 30.79 -13.12
N TRP A 736 -3.76 29.51 -13.42
CA TRP A 736 -2.71 28.60 -13.87
C TRP A 736 -2.74 28.37 -15.39
N ARG A 737 -3.66 29.00 -16.12
CA ARG A 737 -3.76 28.87 -17.59
C ARG A 737 -2.56 29.55 -18.25
N PRO A 738 -1.75 28.82 -19.05
CA PRO A 738 -0.73 29.44 -19.88
C PRO A 738 -1.36 30.41 -20.88
N LEU A 739 -0.64 31.50 -21.16
CA LEU A 739 -1.02 32.45 -22.20
C LEU A 739 -0.88 31.82 -23.59
N ARG A 740 -1.67 32.32 -24.54
CA ARG A 740 -1.59 31.95 -25.95
C ARG A 740 -1.18 33.17 -26.76
N ASP A 741 -0.36 32.94 -27.78
CA ASP A 741 -0.05 33.93 -28.79
C ASP A 741 -1.35 34.35 -29.52
N ALA A 742 -1.61 35.65 -29.57
CA ALA A 742 -2.81 36.20 -30.19
C ALA A 742 -2.88 35.97 -31.72
N THR A 743 -1.73 35.77 -32.37
CA THR A 743 -1.61 35.62 -33.83
C THR A 743 -1.55 34.16 -34.24
N THR A 744 -0.71 33.36 -33.57
CA THR A 744 -0.49 31.95 -33.92
C THR A 744 -1.40 30.99 -33.15
N GLY A 745 -1.95 31.42 -32.01
CA GLY A 745 -2.75 30.58 -31.10
C GLY A 745 -1.94 29.57 -30.30
N ALA A 746 -0.63 29.52 -30.48
CA ALA A 746 0.25 28.60 -29.79
C ALA A 746 0.39 28.94 -28.29
N LEU A 747 0.61 27.92 -27.46
CA LEU A 747 0.93 28.09 -26.05
C LEU A 747 2.28 28.79 -25.87
N LEU A 748 2.32 29.79 -25.00
CA LEU A 748 3.53 30.50 -24.62
C LEU A 748 4.20 29.81 -23.43
N ALA A 749 5.53 29.74 -23.44
CA ALA A 749 6.36 29.15 -22.39
C ALA A 749 6.55 30.12 -21.21
N GLU A 750 5.46 30.61 -20.63
CA GLU A 750 5.46 31.61 -19.57
C GLU A 750 4.30 31.44 -18.58
N GLY A 751 4.41 32.10 -17.42
CA GLY A 751 3.40 32.12 -16.38
C GLY A 751 3.56 31.03 -15.30
N LYS A 752 2.65 31.05 -14.32
CA LYS A 752 2.77 30.24 -13.08
C LYS A 752 2.95 28.74 -13.32
N LEU A 753 2.21 28.17 -14.29
CA LEU A 753 2.30 26.74 -14.61
C LEU A 753 3.62 26.38 -15.29
N TRP A 754 4.16 27.27 -16.12
CA TRP A 754 5.47 27.12 -16.72
C TRP A 754 6.57 27.15 -15.64
N ASP A 755 6.55 28.16 -14.75
CA ASP A 755 7.52 28.28 -13.66
C ASP A 755 7.49 27.06 -12.72
N PHE A 756 6.30 26.55 -12.41
CA PHE A 756 6.14 25.32 -11.63
C PHE A 756 6.73 24.11 -12.35
N THR A 757 6.49 23.99 -13.65
CA THR A 757 7.02 22.90 -14.49
C THR A 757 8.54 22.97 -14.58
N GLU A 758 9.12 24.16 -14.76
CA GLU A 758 10.56 24.40 -14.74
C GLU A 758 11.18 24.11 -13.38
N LYS A 759 10.47 24.42 -12.29
CA LYS A 759 10.93 24.06 -10.94
C LYS A 759 11.03 22.54 -10.75
N ILE A 760 10.11 21.75 -11.31
CA ILE A 760 10.25 20.29 -11.36
C ILE A 760 11.41 19.88 -12.29
N ALA A 761 11.49 20.50 -13.47
CA ALA A 761 12.52 20.22 -14.48
C ALA A 761 13.94 20.46 -13.95
N SER A 762 14.13 21.41 -13.04
CA SER A 762 15.41 21.69 -12.39
C SER A 762 16.03 20.46 -11.72
N SER A 763 15.21 19.54 -11.21
CA SER A 763 15.64 18.32 -10.51
C SER A 763 15.63 17.06 -11.40
N ARG A 764 15.22 17.18 -12.67
CA ARG A 764 15.27 16.08 -13.64
C ARG A 764 16.70 15.81 -14.06
N ARG A 765 17.00 14.54 -14.33
CA ARG A 765 18.23 14.14 -15.00
C ARG A 765 18.30 14.79 -16.37
N GLU A 766 19.47 15.33 -16.72
CA GLU A 766 19.68 15.88 -18.06
C GLU A 766 19.74 14.72 -19.07
N GLY A 767 18.94 14.81 -20.14
CA GLY A 767 19.02 13.90 -21.27
C GLY A 767 20.34 14.08 -22.03
N LYS A 768 20.63 13.16 -22.96
CA LYS A 768 21.85 13.24 -23.81
C LYS A 768 21.95 14.54 -24.62
N ASN A 769 20.82 15.21 -24.87
CA ASN A 769 20.74 16.46 -25.63
C ASN A 769 20.87 17.69 -24.72
N ARG A 770 22.05 17.84 -24.12
CA ARG A 770 22.42 18.93 -23.20
C ARG A 770 22.35 20.36 -23.80
N ARG A 771 22.08 20.49 -25.10
CA ARG A 771 22.21 21.73 -25.89
C ARG A 771 20.90 22.32 -26.40
N ASP A 772 19.77 21.63 -26.23
CA ASP A 772 18.53 21.97 -26.96
C ASP A 772 17.40 22.55 -26.10
N GLY A 773 17.68 23.00 -24.86
CA GLY A 773 16.66 23.34 -23.85
C GLY A 773 15.49 24.17 -24.37
N ALA A 774 15.74 25.28 -25.09
CA ALA A 774 14.67 26.12 -25.63
C ALA A 774 13.89 25.45 -26.78
N THR A 775 14.58 24.75 -27.69
CA THR A 775 13.97 24.06 -28.84
C THR A 775 13.14 22.86 -28.41
N VAL A 776 13.61 22.11 -27.41
CA VAL A 776 12.90 20.99 -26.79
C VAL A 776 11.62 21.50 -26.12
N SER A 777 11.69 22.60 -25.37
CA SER A 777 10.52 23.21 -24.75
C SER A 777 9.44 23.61 -25.77
N VAL A 778 9.81 24.22 -26.89
CA VAL A 778 8.86 24.57 -27.97
C VAL A 778 8.23 23.33 -28.60
N ARG A 779 9.03 22.29 -28.88
CA ARG A 779 8.52 21.04 -29.47
C ARG A 779 7.54 20.34 -28.54
N VAL A 780 7.89 20.20 -27.26
CA VAL A 780 7.07 19.57 -26.23
C VAL A 780 5.76 20.33 -26.08
N LEU A 781 5.81 21.66 -25.98
CA LEU A 781 4.61 22.50 -25.90
C LEU A 781 3.70 22.33 -27.12
N ARG A 782 4.27 22.27 -28.33
CA ARG A 782 3.50 22.04 -29.56
C ARG A 782 2.77 20.69 -29.56
N LEU A 783 3.45 19.61 -29.15
CA LEU A 783 2.83 18.28 -29.04
C LEU A 783 1.73 18.26 -27.98
N THR A 784 1.99 18.88 -26.83
CA THR A 784 1.01 19.06 -25.76
C THR A 784 -0.23 19.83 -26.25
N ASP A 785 -0.04 20.90 -27.02
CA ASP A 785 -1.15 21.72 -27.54
C ASP A 785 -1.98 20.93 -28.57
N GLN A 786 -1.34 20.14 -29.44
CA GLN A 786 -2.04 19.28 -30.40
C GLN A 786 -2.91 18.22 -29.72
N LEU A 787 -2.37 17.55 -28.69
CA LEU A 787 -3.12 16.58 -27.90
C LEU A 787 -4.24 17.26 -27.10
N GLY A 788 -3.97 18.45 -26.57
CA GLY A 788 -4.97 19.31 -25.92
C GLY A 788 -6.14 19.65 -26.83
N ALA A 789 -5.86 20.15 -28.03
CA ALA A 789 -6.87 20.46 -29.04
C ALA A 789 -7.73 19.22 -29.39
N SER A 790 -7.13 18.03 -29.48
CA SER A 790 -7.88 16.78 -29.68
C SER A 790 -8.81 16.46 -28.51
N LEU A 791 -8.39 16.68 -27.26
CA LEU A 791 -9.24 16.49 -26.09
C LEU A 791 -10.45 17.44 -26.10
N TYR A 792 -10.25 18.71 -26.45
CA TYR A 792 -11.34 19.69 -26.58
C TYR A 792 -12.30 19.34 -27.72
N ALA A 793 -11.78 18.90 -28.88
CA ALA A 793 -12.61 18.42 -29.98
C ALA A 793 -13.46 17.22 -29.57
N GLN A 794 -12.87 16.22 -28.92
CA GLN A 794 -13.59 15.04 -28.43
C GLN A 794 -14.67 15.40 -27.39
N ALA A 795 -14.38 16.35 -26.49
CA ALA A 795 -15.35 16.81 -25.49
C ALA A 795 -16.55 17.54 -26.15
N THR A 796 -16.30 18.37 -27.16
CA THR A 796 -17.34 19.12 -27.87
C THR A 796 -18.16 18.27 -28.85
N GLU A 797 -17.55 17.26 -29.48
CA GLU A 797 -18.25 16.27 -30.31
C GLU A 797 -19.16 15.35 -29.49
N ALA A 798 -18.75 15.02 -28.26
CA ALA A 798 -19.57 14.22 -27.35
C ALA A 798 -20.93 14.88 -27.08
N ASP A 799 -20.97 16.21 -26.96
CA ASP A 799 -22.21 16.98 -26.78
C ASP A 799 -23.16 16.95 -27.99
N LYS A 800 -22.62 16.83 -29.22
CA LYS A 800 -23.42 16.89 -30.46
C LYS A 800 -24.16 15.59 -30.79
N SER A 801 -23.78 14.46 -30.20
CA SER A 801 -24.24 13.11 -30.61
C SER A 801 -25.35 12.47 -29.74
N GLY A 802 -25.90 13.19 -28.76
CA GLY A 802 -27.27 13.03 -28.23
C GLY A 802 -27.65 11.77 -27.41
N LYS A 803 -26.93 10.64 -27.48
CA LYS A 803 -27.28 9.43 -26.69
C LYS A 803 -26.05 8.82 -26.00
N ASN A 804 -26.13 8.64 -24.67
CA ASN A 804 -25.17 7.95 -23.78
C ASN A 804 -23.76 8.56 -23.63
N LYS A 805 -23.57 9.90 -23.72
CA LYS A 805 -22.23 10.51 -23.58
C LYS A 805 -22.15 11.58 -22.49
N VAL A 806 -20.93 11.73 -21.98
CA VAL A 806 -20.54 12.62 -20.89
C VAL A 806 -20.64 14.08 -21.34
N PRO A 807 -21.42 14.94 -20.66
CA PRO A 807 -21.57 16.33 -21.06
C PRO A 807 -20.27 17.12 -20.85
N SER A 808 -19.90 17.99 -21.80
CA SER A 808 -18.70 18.82 -21.70
C SER A 808 -18.86 19.99 -20.72
N ARG A 809 -20.12 20.38 -20.42
CA ARG A 809 -20.45 21.44 -19.46
C ARG A 809 -21.02 20.86 -18.17
N LEU A 810 -20.72 21.50 -17.03
CA LEU A 810 -21.32 21.13 -15.74
C LEU A 810 -22.80 21.51 -15.70
N SER A 811 -23.64 20.66 -15.12
CA SER A 811 -25.03 20.99 -14.77
C SER A 811 -25.05 22.12 -13.73
N GLN A 812 -26.19 22.82 -13.59
CA GLN A 812 -26.32 23.87 -12.56
C GLN A 812 -26.02 23.33 -11.15
N GLU A 813 -26.52 22.13 -10.85
CA GLU A 813 -26.27 21.46 -9.58
C GLU A 813 -24.78 21.15 -9.34
N ASP A 814 -24.09 20.60 -10.35
CA ASP A 814 -22.65 20.32 -10.26
C ASP A 814 -21.83 21.62 -10.10
N GLN A 815 -22.26 22.71 -10.75
CA GLN A 815 -21.62 24.03 -10.60
C GLN A 815 -21.80 24.60 -9.20
N GLU A 816 -23.00 24.51 -8.62
CA GLU A 816 -23.27 24.98 -7.26
C GLU A 816 -22.50 24.17 -6.22
N ALA A 817 -22.48 22.83 -6.39
CA ALA A 817 -21.68 21.95 -5.55
C ALA A 817 -20.19 22.31 -5.60
N HIS A 818 -19.66 22.54 -6.80
CA HIS A 818 -18.27 22.95 -6.99
C HIS A 818 -17.98 24.32 -6.34
N ARG A 819 -18.84 25.32 -6.55
CA ARG A 819 -18.69 26.65 -5.93
C ARG A 819 -18.75 26.59 -4.40
N SER A 820 -19.65 25.77 -3.85
CA SER A 820 -19.77 25.54 -2.41
C SER A 820 -18.51 24.89 -1.84
N GLU A 821 -17.98 23.87 -2.54
CA GLU A 821 -16.74 23.20 -2.15
C GLU A 821 -15.54 24.16 -2.15
N LEU A 822 -15.40 24.98 -3.20
CA LEU A 822 -14.37 26.02 -3.28
C LEU A 822 -14.48 27.04 -2.14
N ARG A 823 -15.69 27.52 -1.82
CA ARG A 823 -15.92 28.44 -0.70
C ARG A 823 -15.55 27.80 0.64
N ARG A 824 -15.94 26.55 0.88
CA ARG A 824 -15.61 25.81 2.12
C ARG A 824 -14.10 25.60 2.26
N LYS A 825 -13.42 25.32 1.15
CA LYS A 825 -11.96 25.12 1.12
C LYS A 825 -11.18 26.43 1.30
N LYS A 826 -11.58 27.53 0.64
CA LYS A 826 -10.98 28.87 0.86
C LYS A 826 -11.07 29.29 2.34
N LYS A 827 -12.22 29.06 2.99
CA LYS A 827 -12.39 29.29 4.44
C LYS A 827 -11.47 28.43 5.32
N ARG A 828 -11.16 27.20 4.90
CA ARG A 828 -10.22 26.30 5.61
C ARG A 828 -8.77 26.76 5.47
N ILE A 829 -8.36 27.24 4.29
CA ILE A 829 -7.00 27.74 4.05
C ILE A 829 -6.75 29.03 4.83
N GLN A 830 -7.72 29.96 4.83
CA GLN A 830 -7.63 31.17 5.67
C GLN A 830 -7.51 30.85 7.17
N LYS A 831 -8.19 29.79 7.64
CA LYS A 831 -8.08 29.31 9.04
C LYS A 831 -6.83 28.48 9.35
N ALA A 832 -6.05 28.09 8.35
CA ALA A 832 -4.78 27.36 8.54
C ALA A 832 -3.56 28.27 8.41
N HIS A 833 -3.74 29.47 7.86
CA HIS A 833 -2.75 30.56 7.83
C HIS A 833 -2.89 31.54 9.01
N LEU A 834 -4.04 31.53 9.69
CA LEU A 834 -4.23 32.06 11.05
C LEU A 834 -3.91 30.95 12.05
#